data_AF-A0A0C1NT52-F1
#
_entry.id   AF-A0A0C1NT52-F1
#
_cell.length_a   1.000
_cell.length_b   1.000
_cell.length_c   1.000
_cell.angle_alpha   90.00
_cell.angle_beta   90.00
_cell.angle_gamma   90.00
#
_symmetry.space_group_name_H-M   'P 1'
#
loop_
_entity.id
_entity.type
_entity.pdbx_description
1 polymer ?
#
loop_
_entity_poly.entity_id
_entity_poly.type
_entity_poly.pdbx_seq_one_letter_code
_entity_poly.pdbx_strand_id
1 'polypeptide(L)'
;ADENLTQLSNRLISNTYEPSEILRFYIPKHSGLHRPITFLHLDDLIVYQAIANIIADKFWEKRSEVQGITTYSNIFNDEGKNSIFIFKKWQYGYRGFINKIKNLYKKDNNWVASFDLAAYYDTIDLKLLAEKISSKAYKDFTGFLIKCISAWTTHRTKKLHHGIPQGPISSSLIGEIYLLSLDQKLKSRGIKYVRYVDDIKIFGKTKEEVQQGIILLEHECKERGLIPQAKKYEIVNTKNVEEAIGKFPSLQSDEKRVIIKNEKEACHLFTNAFVPSDPAAFDVSKVRYILKTSPKNEGILKIVLENIEKHPELTDEFCKFLSNYRDSEDIATKIYNATIKKRIVYSYAEGKYWQLLAEFKIENTTTKKRYLRDAIRKLINNRDSFSLKLGLYKFIGLNDNHLILKFLPYETSCLIQMMVFPYVPVVSYGSEEFKILLGKLFSRSNYDAPLTAIKEILFSDKGYLLEDPNLISKDETGVIANTLGHSYNFDAIDVILNKTYTVKFKKWKIFLNRNYNQANSLIQYARAAFHIEINAWINYTDAFLDIVIREFILLLKDNGFSRLPNTTDSHGLVDLGVLLHDKNLRTFFPGMIDGFQKLHKRRRTTPTSHAFDKKTFAKTKSLTREEQKNYVSTFNNSLNQLLAEADKYLK
;
A
#
# COMPACT_ATOMS: atom_id res chain seq x y z
N ALA A 1 -9.38 -15.21 -10.56
CA ALA A 1 -8.63 -13.94 -10.60
C ALA A 1 -9.50 -12.81 -11.15
N ASP A 2 -10.11 -12.99 -12.32
CA ASP A 2 -10.98 -12.00 -12.97
C ASP A 2 -12.18 -11.57 -12.12
N GLU A 3 -12.77 -12.50 -11.36
CA GLU A 3 -13.86 -12.18 -10.42
C GLU A 3 -13.40 -11.22 -9.31
N ASN A 4 -12.22 -11.44 -8.72
CA ASN A 4 -11.65 -10.55 -7.70
C ASN A 4 -11.32 -9.18 -8.29
N LEU A 5 -10.79 -9.12 -9.51
CA LEU A 5 -10.55 -7.85 -10.22
C LEU A 5 -11.86 -7.12 -10.54
N THR A 6 -12.90 -7.87 -10.93
CA THR A 6 -14.25 -7.32 -11.15
C THR A 6 -14.83 -6.77 -9.87
N GLN A 7 -14.65 -7.44 -8.73
CA GLN A 7 -15.07 -6.93 -7.42
C GLN A 7 -14.31 -5.67 -7.02
N LEU A 8 -12.99 -5.62 -7.20
CA LEU A 8 -12.20 -4.42 -6.93
C LEU A 8 -12.62 -3.26 -7.83
N SER A 9 -12.87 -3.53 -9.12
CA SER A 9 -13.42 -2.56 -10.08
C SER A 9 -14.79 -2.03 -9.62
N ASN A 10 -15.70 -2.92 -9.23
CA ASN A 10 -17.01 -2.55 -8.70
C ASN A 10 -16.88 -1.67 -7.45
N ARG A 11 -15.95 -2.00 -6.52
CA ARG A 11 -15.66 -1.19 -5.33
C ARG A 11 -15.17 0.21 -5.66
N LEU A 12 -14.36 0.36 -6.71
CA LEU A 12 -13.86 1.65 -7.21
C LEU A 12 -14.98 2.46 -7.86
N ILE A 13 -15.75 1.86 -8.77
CA ILE A 13 -16.89 2.49 -9.45
C ILE A 13 -17.93 2.96 -8.42
N SER A 14 -18.15 2.18 -7.37
CA SER A 14 -19.06 2.51 -6.28
C SER A 14 -18.43 3.35 -5.15
N ASN A 15 -17.22 3.90 -5.31
CA ASN A 15 -16.50 4.67 -4.26
C ASN A 15 -16.46 4.01 -2.86
N THR A 16 -16.64 2.69 -2.77
CA THR A 16 -16.58 1.94 -1.51
C THR A 16 -15.17 1.48 -1.20
N TYR A 17 -14.29 1.51 -2.19
CA TYR A 17 -12.87 1.29 -2.01
C TYR A 17 -12.28 2.32 -1.04
N GLU A 18 -11.63 1.80 0.00
CA GLU A 18 -10.82 2.57 0.93
C GLU A 18 -9.40 2.04 0.86
N PRO A 19 -8.39 2.92 0.68
CA PRO A 19 -7.00 2.50 0.76
C PRO A 19 -6.72 1.92 2.15
N SER A 20 -6.04 0.78 2.18
CA SER A 20 -5.79 0.01 3.40
C SER A 20 -4.73 0.66 4.28
N GLU A 21 -4.68 0.25 5.56
CA GLU A 21 -3.54 0.60 6.41
C GLU A 21 -2.27 -0.04 5.87
N ILE A 22 -1.19 0.73 5.78
CA ILE A 22 0.07 0.23 5.24
C ILE A 22 0.99 -0.34 6.31
N LEU A 23 1.95 -1.16 5.87
CA LEU A 23 3.08 -1.52 6.69
C LEU A 23 4.32 -0.72 6.33
N ARG A 24 4.98 -0.24 7.37
CA ARG A 24 6.20 0.54 7.26
C ARG A 24 7.32 -0.22 7.92
N PHE A 25 8.45 -0.30 7.25
CA PHE A 25 9.68 -0.76 7.87
C PHE A 25 10.85 0.13 7.49
N TYR A 26 11.88 0.11 8.33
CA TYR A 26 12.94 1.11 8.34
C TYR A 26 14.29 0.43 8.09
N ILE A 27 14.76 0.48 6.85
CA ILE A 27 16.06 -0.10 6.47
C ILE A 27 17.18 0.84 6.94
N PRO A 28 18.21 0.35 7.63
CA PRO A 28 19.35 1.17 8.05
C PRO A 28 20.12 1.74 6.84
N LYS A 29 20.55 3.00 6.96
CA LYS A 29 21.47 3.66 6.03
C LYS A 29 22.88 3.65 6.64
N HIS A 30 23.89 3.79 5.78
CA HIS A 30 25.27 3.96 6.22
C HIS A 30 25.47 5.17 7.16
N SER A 31 24.61 6.19 7.06
CA SER A 31 24.62 7.35 7.96
C SER A 31 24.12 7.06 9.38
N GLY A 32 23.73 5.82 9.69
CA GLY A 32 23.07 5.44 10.95
C GLY A 32 21.58 5.82 11.03
N LEU A 33 21.06 6.53 10.04
CA LEU A 33 19.62 6.85 9.94
C LEU A 33 18.87 5.72 9.22
N HIS A 34 17.56 5.90 9.01
CA HIS A 34 16.73 4.93 8.30
C HIS A 34 16.24 5.42 6.94
N ARG A 35 15.90 4.45 6.07
CA ARG A 35 15.05 4.62 4.90
C ARG A 35 13.69 3.96 5.20
N PRO A 36 12.58 4.72 5.23
CA PRO A 36 11.27 4.13 5.33
C PRO A 36 10.92 3.42 4.02
N ILE A 37 10.34 2.24 4.11
CA ILE A 37 9.75 1.51 2.99
C ILE A 37 8.29 1.23 3.34
N THR A 38 7.41 1.52 2.38
CA THR A 38 5.99 1.22 2.46
C THR A 38 5.70 -0.08 1.73
N PHE A 39 5.09 -1.02 2.43
CA PHE A 39 4.49 -2.21 1.86
C PHE A 39 2.98 -2.02 1.77
N LEU A 40 2.45 -2.08 0.55
CA LEU A 40 1.03 -1.97 0.25
C LEU A 40 0.38 -3.34 0.18
N HIS A 41 -0.90 -3.40 0.52
CA HIS A 41 -1.76 -4.55 0.27
C HIS A 41 -1.93 -4.78 -1.24
N LEU A 42 -2.23 -6.02 -1.66
CA LEU A 42 -2.34 -6.38 -3.08
C LEU A 42 -3.35 -5.50 -3.84
N ASP A 43 -4.53 -5.27 -3.28
CA ASP A 43 -5.53 -4.35 -3.84
C ASP A 43 -4.96 -2.96 -4.07
N ASP A 44 -4.30 -2.42 -3.06
CA ASP A 44 -3.72 -1.08 -3.08
C ASP A 44 -2.60 -0.98 -4.13
N LEU A 45 -1.80 -2.04 -4.30
CA LEU A 45 -0.80 -2.12 -5.36
C LEU A 45 -1.46 -2.11 -6.75
N ILE A 46 -2.52 -2.89 -6.95
CA ILE A 46 -3.26 -2.94 -8.22
C ILE A 46 -3.87 -1.56 -8.53
N VAL A 47 -4.56 -0.96 -7.55
CA VAL A 47 -5.15 0.38 -7.69
C VAL A 47 -4.09 1.42 -7.98
N TYR A 48 -2.96 1.40 -7.25
CA TYR A 48 -1.91 2.38 -7.46
C TYR A 48 -1.20 2.20 -8.81
N GLN A 49 -1.07 0.97 -9.31
CA GLN A 49 -0.57 0.71 -10.66
C GLN A 49 -1.56 1.17 -11.73
N ALA A 50 -2.87 0.95 -11.54
CA ALA A 50 -3.90 1.44 -12.46
C ALA A 50 -3.90 2.98 -12.55
N ILE A 51 -3.80 3.66 -11.40
CA ILE A 51 -3.60 5.11 -11.31
C ILE A 51 -2.35 5.54 -12.08
N ALA A 52 -1.22 4.84 -11.87
CA ALA A 52 0.03 5.14 -12.55
C ALA A 52 -0.10 4.99 -14.07
N ASN A 53 -0.80 3.98 -14.57
CA ASN A 53 -1.03 3.79 -16.00
C ASN A 53 -1.81 4.97 -16.62
N ILE A 54 -2.86 5.45 -15.94
CA ILE A 54 -3.63 6.63 -16.38
C ILE A 54 -2.75 7.89 -16.45
N ILE A 55 -1.86 8.07 -15.46
CA ILE A 55 -0.92 9.19 -15.43
C ILE A 55 0.13 9.04 -16.54
N ALA A 56 0.68 7.86 -16.75
CA ALA A 56 1.64 7.62 -17.81
C ALA A 56 1.06 7.93 -19.20
N ASP A 57 -0.17 7.49 -19.47
CA ASP A 57 -0.88 7.83 -20.70
C ASP A 57 -0.98 9.35 -20.91
N LYS A 58 -1.35 10.08 -19.86
CA LYS A 58 -1.48 11.54 -19.91
C LYS A 58 -0.16 12.26 -20.17
N PHE A 59 0.95 11.74 -19.64
CA PHE A 59 2.26 12.39 -19.68
C PHE A 59 3.23 11.77 -20.70
N TRP A 60 2.77 10.81 -21.50
CA TRP A 60 3.60 10.06 -22.44
C TRP A 60 4.41 10.97 -23.36
N GLU A 61 3.73 11.85 -24.08
CA GLU A 61 4.35 12.76 -25.05
C GLU A 61 5.33 13.73 -24.37
N LYS A 62 4.91 14.37 -23.27
CA LYS A 62 5.77 15.31 -22.54
C LYS A 62 7.02 14.63 -21.97
N ARG A 63 6.90 13.39 -21.50
CA ARG A 63 8.04 12.60 -21.00
C ARG A 63 9.01 12.24 -22.13
N SER A 64 8.51 11.97 -23.34
CA SER A 64 9.33 11.64 -24.52
C SER A 64 10.36 12.73 -24.85
N GLU A 65 10.09 13.98 -24.46
CA GLU A 65 11.01 15.10 -24.66
C GLU A 65 12.32 14.96 -23.87
N VAL A 66 12.35 14.19 -22.78
CA VAL A 66 13.50 14.12 -21.86
C VAL A 66 14.00 12.70 -21.59
N GLN A 67 13.11 11.70 -21.62
CA GLN A 67 13.48 10.31 -21.34
C GLN A 67 14.39 9.73 -22.42
N GLY A 68 15.47 9.06 -22.01
CA GLY A 68 16.52 8.57 -22.90
C GLY A 68 17.45 9.67 -23.47
N ILE A 69 17.18 10.95 -23.20
CA ILE A 69 17.94 12.10 -23.74
C ILE A 69 18.75 12.80 -22.65
N THR A 70 18.07 13.16 -21.56
CA THR A 70 18.66 13.75 -20.35
C THR A 70 18.26 12.98 -19.09
N THR A 71 17.11 12.29 -19.11
CA THR A 71 16.63 11.48 -17.98
C THR A 71 16.68 10.00 -18.35
N TYR A 72 17.25 9.18 -17.46
CA TYR A 72 17.59 7.79 -17.80
C TYR A 72 17.04 6.75 -16.81
N SER A 73 16.31 7.21 -15.79
CA SER A 73 15.55 6.36 -14.87
C SER A 73 14.12 6.16 -15.35
N ASN A 74 13.54 4.99 -15.01
CA ASN A 74 12.12 4.71 -15.19
C ASN A 74 11.61 5.07 -16.61
N ILE A 75 12.38 4.65 -17.62
CA ILE A 75 12.07 4.91 -19.03
C ILE A 75 10.86 4.05 -19.42
N PHE A 76 9.86 4.65 -20.06
CA PHE A 76 8.70 3.92 -20.53
C PHE A 76 9.08 2.78 -21.49
N ASN A 77 8.34 1.68 -21.41
CA ASN A 77 8.51 0.57 -22.34
C ASN A 77 8.05 0.97 -23.75
N ASP A 78 8.80 0.62 -24.80
CA ASP A 78 8.45 0.97 -26.18
C ASP A 78 7.13 0.33 -26.64
N GLU A 79 6.77 -0.82 -26.05
CA GLU A 79 5.49 -1.51 -26.27
C GLU A 79 4.29 -0.78 -25.64
N GLY A 80 4.53 0.28 -24.86
CA GLY A 80 3.49 1.11 -24.25
C GLY A 80 2.47 0.27 -23.48
N LYS A 81 1.19 0.43 -23.84
CA LYS A 81 0.05 -0.27 -23.22
C LYS A 81 0.05 -1.78 -23.43
N ASN A 82 0.80 -2.29 -24.41
CA ASN A 82 0.84 -3.73 -24.71
C ASN A 82 1.82 -4.49 -23.80
N SER A 83 2.67 -3.78 -23.04
CA SER A 83 3.59 -4.39 -22.10
C SER A 83 2.95 -4.58 -20.72
N ILE A 84 3.22 -5.73 -20.11
CA ILE A 84 2.86 -6.00 -18.70
C ILE A 84 3.64 -5.12 -17.70
N PHE A 85 4.77 -4.52 -18.13
CA PHE A 85 5.58 -3.60 -17.33
C PHE A 85 5.57 -2.20 -17.94
N ILE A 86 5.25 -1.19 -17.12
CA ILE A 86 5.22 0.22 -17.55
C ILE A 86 6.60 0.76 -17.95
N PHE A 87 7.67 0.22 -17.35
CA PHE A 87 9.05 0.65 -17.58
C PHE A 87 9.90 -0.43 -18.23
N LYS A 88 10.93 0.00 -18.97
CA LYS A 88 12.02 -0.88 -19.38
C LYS A 88 12.79 -1.39 -18.17
N LYS A 89 13.47 -2.54 -18.33
CA LYS A 89 14.43 -3.02 -17.34
C LYS A 89 15.48 -1.95 -17.05
N TRP A 90 15.73 -1.68 -15.76
CA TRP A 90 16.55 -0.56 -15.31
C TRP A 90 17.97 -0.55 -15.89
N GLN A 91 18.52 -1.71 -16.25
CA GLN A 91 19.85 -1.85 -16.86
C GLN A 91 19.97 -1.07 -18.16
N TYR A 92 18.91 -0.99 -18.97
CA TYR A 92 18.93 -0.21 -20.22
C TYR A 92 19.07 1.28 -19.93
N GLY A 93 18.25 1.79 -19.01
CA GLY A 93 18.33 3.17 -18.55
C GLY A 93 19.70 3.51 -17.97
N TYR A 94 20.20 2.67 -17.06
CA TYR A 94 21.51 2.88 -16.44
C TYR A 94 22.66 2.87 -17.45
N ARG A 95 22.66 1.96 -18.43
CA ARG A 95 23.65 1.98 -19.53
C ARG A 95 23.56 3.27 -20.35
N GLY A 96 22.34 3.74 -20.64
CA GLY A 96 22.10 5.02 -21.31
C GLY A 96 22.65 6.21 -20.53
N PHE A 97 22.42 6.24 -19.21
CA PHE A 97 22.95 7.24 -18.28
C PHE A 97 24.47 7.33 -18.36
N ILE A 98 25.16 6.18 -18.22
CA ILE A 98 26.62 6.10 -18.31
C ILE A 98 27.12 6.54 -19.69
N ASN A 99 26.49 6.08 -20.77
CA ASN A 99 26.88 6.46 -22.13
C ASN A 99 26.72 7.96 -22.37
N LYS A 100 25.67 8.58 -21.83
CA LYS A 100 25.46 10.03 -21.93
C LYS A 100 26.56 10.80 -21.23
N ILE A 101 26.94 10.40 -20.02
CA ILE A 101 28.05 11.01 -19.28
C ILE A 101 29.35 10.89 -20.08
N LYS A 102 29.67 9.70 -20.59
CA LYS A 102 30.84 9.47 -21.46
C LYS A 102 30.85 10.39 -22.68
N ASN A 103 29.70 10.58 -23.32
CA ASN A 103 29.55 11.45 -24.48
C ASN A 103 29.69 12.94 -24.15
N LEU A 104 29.24 13.40 -22.98
CA LEU A 104 29.42 14.77 -22.53
C LEU A 104 30.88 15.07 -22.21
N TYR A 105 31.55 14.13 -21.52
CA TYR A 105 32.97 14.22 -21.21
C TYR A 105 33.83 14.29 -22.49
N LYS A 106 33.57 13.41 -23.47
CA LYS A 106 34.23 13.43 -24.80
C LYS A 106 34.06 14.75 -25.59
N LYS A 107 33.12 15.60 -25.20
CA LYS A 107 32.86 16.92 -25.79
C LYS A 107 33.44 18.06 -24.94
N ASP A 108 34.48 17.77 -24.16
CA ASP A 108 35.22 18.68 -23.28
C ASP A 108 34.39 19.30 -22.15
N ASN A 109 33.28 18.67 -21.75
CA ASN A 109 32.51 19.13 -20.59
C ASN A 109 33.09 18.51 -19.32
N ASN A 110 34.30 18.91 -18.96
CA ASN A 110 35.10 18.29 -17.90
C ASN A 110 34.74 18.82 -16.51
N TRP A 111 34.04 19.95 -16.43
CA TRP A 111 33.50 20.45 -15.16
C TRP A 111 32.17 19.77 -14.87
N VAL A 112 32.07 19.15 -13.69
CA VAL A 112 30.92 18.36 -13.28
C VAL A 112 30.49 18.77 -11.88
N ALA A 113 29.19 18.90 -11.67
CA ALA A 113 28.59 18.95 -10.35
C ALA A 113 27.60 17.81 -10.18
N SER A 114 27.64 17.15 -9.02
CA SER A 114 26.63 16.17 -8.62
C SER A 114 25.68 16.82 -7.62
N PHE A 115 24.39 16.64 -7.83
CA PHE A 115 23.33 17.25 -7.06
C PHE A 115 22.35 16.17 -6.60
N ASP A 116 22.03 16.18 -5.31
CA ASP A 116 21.22 15.15 -4.64
C ASP A 116 20.06 15.83 -3.90
N LEU A 117 18.89 15.20 -3.90
CA LEU A 117 17.69 15.72 -3.23
C LEU A 117 17.50 15.05 -1.87
N ALA A 118 17.31 15.86 -0.83
CA ALA A 118 17.11 15.35 0.52
C ALA A 118 15.72 14.69 0.65
N ALA A 119 15.71 13.40 0.95
CA ALA A 119 14.48 12.64 1.22
C ALA A 119 13.41 12.87 0.14
N TYR A 120 13.81 12.77 -1.13
CA TYR A 120 13.00 13.17 -2.28
C TYR A 120 11.54 12.68 -2.23
N TYR A 121 11.33 11.37 -2.10
CA TYR A 121 9.97 10.81 -2.03
C TYR A 121 9.18 11.29 -0.82
N ASP A 122 9.83 11.59 0.31
CA ASP A 122 9.16 12.04 1.53
C ASP A 122 8.79 13.53 1.47
N THR A 123 9.39 14.31 0.56
CA THR A 123 9.23 15.78 0.44
C THR A 123 8.32 16.22 -0.71
N ILE A 124 7.91 15.31 -1.61
CA ILE A 124 6.97 15.62 -2.71
C ILE A 124 5.68 16.24 -2.14
N ASP A 125 5.36 17.47 -2.53
CA ASP A 125 4.15 18.15 -2.11
C ASP A 125 2.93 17.60 -2.86
N LEU A 126 1.92 17.16 -2.11
CA LEU A 126 0.74 16.50 -2.68
C LEU A 126 -0.20 17.49 -3.38
N LYS A 127 -0.21 18.76 -2.97
CA LYS A 127 -1.00 19.80 -3.64
C LYS A 127 -0.36 20.18 -4.97
N LEU A 128 0.95 20.38 -5.01
CA LEU A 128 1.67 20.64 -6.27
C LEU A 128 1.60 19.45 -7.22
N LEU A 129 1.68 18.22 -6.69
CA LEU A 129 1.46 17.00 -7.48
C LEU A 129 0.05 16.97 -8.08
N ALA A 130 -0.96 17.27 -7.25
CA ALA A 130 -2.34 17.35 -7.67
C ALA A 130 -2.53 18.40 -8.78
N GLU A 131 -1.99 19.60 -8.62
CA GLU A 131 -2.07 20.68 -9.61
C GLU A 131 -1.39 20.31 -10.93
N LYS A 132 -0.22 19.65 -10.89
CA LYS A 132 0.46 19.15 -12.10
C LYS A 132 -0.39 18.14 -12.86
N ILE A 133 -1.06 17.24 -12.14
CA ILE A 133 -1.91 16.20 -12.74
C ILE A 133 -3.28 16.75 -13.12
N SER A 134 -3.79 17.76 -12.41
CA SER A 134 -5.17 18.22 -12.56
C SER A 134 -5.39 18.92 -13.90
N SER A 135 -6.48 18.56 -14.55
CA SER A 135 -7.17 19.41 -15.54
C SER A 135 -8.67 19.22 -15.32
N LYS A 136 -9.54 20.00 -15.98
CA LYS A 136 -11.00 19.91 -15.79
C LYS A 136 -11.53 18.47 -15.90
N ALA A 137 -10.92 17.65 -16.78
CA ALA A 137 -11.26 16.24 -16.98
C ALA A 137 -10.77 15.28 -15.88
N TYR A 138 -9.86 15.69 -14.99
CA TYR A 138 -9.22 14.81 -14.00
C TYR A 138 -9.49 15.21 -12.54
N LYS A 139 -10.40 16.15 -12.26
CA LYS A 139 -10.60 16.69 -10.91
C LYS A 139 -10.93 15.61 -9.88
N ASP A 140 -11.87 14.72 -10.19
CA ASP A 140 -12.29 13.64 -9.29
C ASP A 140 -11.18 12.59 -9.14
N PHE A 141 -10.49 12.28 -10.23
CA PHE A 141 -9.33 11.39 -10.24
C PHE A 141 -8.20 11.91 -9.33
N THR A 142 -7.89 13.19 -9.38
CA THR A 142 -6.86 13.79 -8.55
C THR A 142 -7.26 13.77 -7.06
N GLY A 143 -8.54 14.02 -6.73
CA GLY A 143 -9.03 13.87 -5.37
C GLY A 143 -8.84 12.45 -4.83
N PHE A 144 -9.17 11.44 -5.65
CA PHE A 144 -8.96 10.04 -5.32
C PHE A 144 -7.47 9.67 -5.17
N LEU A 145 -6.61 10.12 -6.09
CA LEU A 145 -5.17 9.95 -6.01
C LEU A 145 -4.61 10.46 -4.68
N ILE A 146 -4.99 11.68 -4.28
CA ILE A 146 -4.51 12.28 -3.02
C ILE A 146 -5.05 11.50 -1.82
N LYS A 147 -6.33 11.09 -1.82
CA LYS A 147 -6.89 10.22 -0.76
C LYS A 147 -6.04 8.95 -0.59
N CYS A 148 -5.69 8.29 -1.69
CA CYS A 148 -4.86 7.10 -1.71
C CYS A 148 -3.43 7.37 -1.21
N ILE A 149 -2.71 8.33 -1.78
CA ILE A 149 -1.33 8.65 -1.37
C ILE A 149 -1.27 9.08 0.10
N SER A 150 -2.25 9.86 0.59
CA SER A 150 -2.30 10.26 2.00
C SER A 150 -2.50 9.07 2.96
N ALA A 151 -3.10 7.97 2.51
CA ALA A 151 -3.19 6.73 3.29
C ALA A 151 -1.89 5.90 3.22
N TRP A 152 -1.18 5.99 2.09
CA TRP A 152 0.01 5.19 1.78
C TRP A 152 1.36 5.84 2.08
N THR A 153 1.35 7.12 2.44
CA THR A 153 2.59 7.87 2.70
C THR A 153 3.36 7.29 3.90
N THR A 154 4.68 7.44 3.85
CA THR A 154 5.61 6.98 4.88
C THR A 154 5.40 7.70 6.22
N HIS A 155 4.77 8.89 6.20
CA HIS A 155 4.41 9.64 7.39
C HIS A 155 3.37 8.92 8.24
N ARG A 156 3.57 8.88 9.56
CA ARG A 156 2.60 8.29 10.50
C ARG A 156 1.36 9.16 10.68
N THR A 157 1.50 10.48 10.48
CA THR A 157 0.42 11.44 10.68
C THR A 157 -0.22 11.76 9.32
N LYS A 158 -1.55 11.69 9.26
CA LYS A 158 -2.33 12.12 8.09
C LYS A 158 -2.42 13.65 7.96
N LYS A 159 -1.77 14.42 8.84
CA LYS A 159 -1.76 15.89 8.81
C LYS A 159 -0.72 16.45 7.84
N LEU A 160 0.26 15.64 7.44
CA LEU A 160 1.28 16.07 6.50
C LEU A 160 0.77 15.88 5.08
N HIS A 161 0.78 16.97 4.29
CA HIS A 161 0.35 16.99 2.89
C HIS A 161 1.52 16.84 1.91
N HIS A 162 2.55 16.09 2.31
CA HIS A 162 3.71 15.77 1.48
C HIS A 162 4.10 14.30 1.65
N GLY A 163 4.88 13.79 0.72
CA GLY A 163 5.43 12.44 0.73
C GLY A 163 4.57 11.41 0.02
N ILE A 164 5.21 10.56 -0.79
CA ILE A 164 4.59 9.40 -1.45
C ILE A 164 5.19 8.08 -0.92
N PRO A 165 4.48 6.95 -0.98
CA PRO A 165 5.01 5.65 -0.52
C PRO A 165 6.34 5.29 -1.18
N GLN A 166 7.34 4.89 -0.41
CA GLN A 166 8.61 4.39 -0.94
C GLN A 166 8.56 2.88 -1.14
N GLY A 167 8.91 2.40 -2.34
CA GLY A 167 8.91 0.96 -2.66
C GLY A 167 8.06 0.60 -3.88
N PRO A 168 6.77 1.00 -3.94
CA PRO A 168 5.92 0.72 -5.10
C PRO A 168 6.47 1.35 -6.39
N ILE A 169 6.46 0.59 -7.50
CA ILE A 169 6.91 1.06 -8.82
C ILE A 169 6.12 2.29 -9.28
N SER A 170 4.84 2.37 -8.96
CA SER A 170 3.99 3.53 -9.22
C SER A 170 4.57 4.83 -8.65
N SER A 171 5.19 4.80 -7.47
CA SER A 171 5.83 6.00 -6.90
C SER A 171 7.02 6.48 -7.73
N SER A 172 7.75 5.56 -8.38
CA SER A 172 8.81 5.94 -9.30
C SER A 172 8.27 6.75 -10.48
N LEU A 173 7.12 6.37 -11.05
CA LEU A 173 6.44 7.19 -12.06
C LEU A 173 6.07 8.56 -11.52
N ILE A 174 5.39 8.59 -10.37
CA ILE A 174 4.92 9.85 -9.76
C ILE A 174 6.09 10.80 -9.53
N GLY A 175 7.24 10.29 -9.06
CA GLY A 175 8.46 11.07 -8.92
C GLY A 175 8.97 11.62 -10.26
N GLU A 176 9.06 10.77 -11.29
CA GLU A 176 9.44 11.23 -12.64
C GLU A 176 8.54 12.34 -13.18
N ILE A 177 7.22 12.24 -12.97
CA ILE A 177 6.27 13.26 -13.39
C ILE A 177 6.42 14.55 -12.58
N TYR A 178 6.71 14.44 -11.28
CA TYR A 178 6.94 15.61 -10.44
C TYR A 178 8.15 16.43 -10.89
N LEU A 179 9.24 15.75 -11.31
CA LEU A 179 10.47 16.37 -11.82
C LEU A 179 10.39 16.81 -13.28
N LEU A 180 9.39 16.37 -14.04
CA LEU A 180 9.31 16.61 -15.49
C LEU A 180 9.39 18.09 -15.88
N SER A 181 8.70 18.98 -15.16
CA SER A 181 8.73 20.41 -15.49
C SER A 181 10.09 21.06 -15.17
N LEU A 182 10.83 20.52 -14.20
CA LEU A 182 12.21 20.91 -13.90
C LEU A 182 13.12 20.47 -15.05
N ASP A 183 12.96 19.22 -15.51
CA ASP A 183 13.72 18.68 -16.64
C ASP A 183 13.54 19.50 -17.92
N GLN A 184 12.28 19.78 -18.27
CA GLN A 184 11.93 20.60 -19.43
C GLN A 184 12.54 22.00 -19.32
N LYS A 185 12.56 22.59 -18.11
CA LYS A 185 13.16 23.91 -17.89
C LYS A 185 14.68 23.89 -18.10
N LEU A 186 15.39 22.94 -17.50
CA LEU A 186 16.83 22.79 -17.67
C LEU A 186 17.19 22.58 -19.15
N LYS A 187 16.45 21.70 -19.84
CA LYS A 187 16.62 21.46 -21.28
C LYS A 187 16.39 22.74 -22.10
N SER A 188 15.31 23.48 -21.84
CA SER A 188 14.97 24.71 -22.56
C SER A 188 16.01 25.83 -22.39
N ARG A 189 16.75 25.82 -21.27
CA ARG A 189 17.84 26.75 -20.98
C ARG A 189 19.20 26.26 -21.46
N GLY A 190 19.25 25.13 -22.18
CA GLY A 190 20.49 24.59 -22.74
C GLY A 190 21.45 24.01 -21.69
N ILE A 191 20.97 23.73 -20.46
CA ILE A 191 21.80 23.14 -19.41
C ILE A 191 22.14 21.70 -19.80
N LYS A 192 23.44 21.38 -19.79
CA LYS A 192 23.94 20.04 -20.12
C LYS A 192 23.87 19.19 -18.86
N TYR A 193 22.72 18.58 -18.61
CA TYR A 193 22.51 17.75 -17.43
C TYR A 193 22.14 16.31 -17.80
N VAL A 194 22.35 15.42 -16.84
CA VAL A 194 21.95 14.01 -16.88
C VAL A 194 21.32 13.65 -15.55
N ARG A 195 20.16 12.99 -15.55
CA ARG A 195 19.43 12.61 -14.34
C ARG A 195 19.11 11.12 -14.28
N TYR A 196 19.28 10.53 -13.10
CA TYR A 196 18.83 9.19 -12.77
C TYR A 196 18.09 9.20 -11.42
N VAL A 197 16.76 9.15 -11.47
CA VAL A 197 15.85 9.38 -10.34
C VAL A 197 16.10 10.79 -9.78
N ASP A 198 16.59 10.90 -8.55
CA ASP A 198 16.91 12.13 -7.83
C ASP A 198 18.38 12.56 -7.96
N ASP A 199 19.25 11.69 -8.51
CA ASP A 199 20.65 12.02 -8.81
C ASP A 199 20.73 12.84 -10.10
N ILE A 200 21.15 14.10 -9.99
CA ILE A 200 21.28 15.05 -11.09
C ILE A 200 22.75 15.45 -11.23
N LYS A 201 23.32 15.25 -12.41
CA LYS A 201 24.66 15.72 -12.76
C LYS A 201 24.59 16.83 -13.80
N ILE A 202 25.30 17.92 -13.56
CA ILE A 202 25.44 19.06 -14.48
C ILE A 202 26.86 19.09 -15.02
N PHE A 203 26.98 19.31 -16.31
CA PHE A 203 28.24 19.33 -17.05
C PHE A 203 28.45 20.69 -17.72
N GLY A 204 29.71 21.10 -17.85
CA GLY A 204 30.08 22.33 -18.55
C GLY A 204 31.54 22.33 -18.99
N LYS A 205 31.86 23.18 -19.96
CA LYS A 205 33.24 23.41 -20.40
C LYS A 205 34.01 24.28 -19.42
N THR A 206 33.30 25.13 -18.67
CA THR A 206 33.86 25.98 -17.62
C THR A 206 33.12 25.77 -16.31
N LYS A 207 33.74 26.19 -15.20
CA LYS A 207 33.13 26.16 -13.87
C LYS A 207 31.87 27.03 -13.80
N GLU A 208 31.88 28.16 -14.51
CA GLU A 208 30.80 29.14 -14.56
C GLU A 208 29.55 28.57 -15.25
N GLU A 209 29.71 27.83 -16.36
CA GLU A 209 28.59 27.14 -17.02
C GLU A 209 27.89 26.18 -16.05
N VAL A 210 28.66 25.40 -15.29
CA VAL A 210 28.14 24.46 -14.29
C VAL A 210 27.44 25.21 -13.16
N GLN A 211 28.06 26.27 -12.65
CA GLN A 211 27.50 27.10 -11.58
C GLN A 211 26.16 27.73 -11.97
N GLN A 212 26.03 28.23 -13.21
CA GLN A 212 24.76 28.74 -13.74
C GLN A 212 23.68 27.66 -13.78
N GLY A 213 24.04 26.45 -14.20
CA GLY A 213 23.15 25.30 -14.17
C GLY A 213 22.67 24.94 -12.76
N ILE A 214 23.57 24.96 -11.78
CA ILE A 214 23.24 24.68 -10.36
C ILE A 214 22.29 25.74 -9.81
N ILE A 215 22.54 27.02 -10.06
CA ILE A 215 21.67 28.11 -9.58
C ILE A 215 20.26 27.96 -10.14
N LEU A 216 20.14 27.65 -11.44
CA LEU A 216 18.84 27.38 -12.05
C LEU A 216 18.18 26.16 -11.43
N LEU A 217 18.92 25.06 -11.25
CA LEU A 217 18.41 23.84 -10.63
C LEU A 217 17.90 24.10 -9.20
N GLU A 218 18.66 24.83 -8.39
CA GLU A 218 18.28 25.21 -7.03
C GLU A 218 16.98 26.04 -7.02
N HIS A 219 16.89 27.05 -7.89
CA HIS A 219 15.68 27.84 -8.04
C HIS A 219 14.47 26.96 -8.40
N GLU A 220 14.61 26.11 -9.42
CA GLU A 220 13.54 25.20 -9.83
C GLU A 220 13.15 24.18 -8.74
N CYS A 221 14.09 23.77 -7.89
CA CYS A 221 13.80 22.92 -6.74
C CYS A 221 12.97 23.66 -5.68
N LYS A 222 13.34 24.90 -5.34
CA LYS A 222 12.62 25.75 -4.37
C LYS A 222 11.17 25.99 -4.81
N GLU A 223 10.95 26.32 -6.08
CA GLU A 223 9.61 26.49 -6.68
C GLU A 223 8.73 25.22 -6.61
N ARG A 224 9.32 24.05 -6.33
CA ARG A 224 8.64 22.75 -6.24
C ARG A 224 8.65 22.17 -4.83
N GLY A 225 9.07 22.94 -3.82
CA GLY A 225 9.18 22.46 -2.44
C GLY A 225 10.22 21.36 -2.23
N LEU A 226 11.18 21.21 -3.14
CA LEU A 226 12.25 20.23 -3.05
C LEU A 226 13.45 20.80 -2.30
N ILE A 227 14.12 19.96 -1.51
CA ILE A 227 15.23 20.37 -0.64
C ILE A 227 16.56 19.84 -1.19
N PRO A 228 17.45 20.72 -1.68
CA PRO A 228 18.81 20.34 -2.08
C PRO A 228 19.65 19.83 -0.90
N GLN A 229 20.46 18.79 -1.11
CA GLN A 229 21.50 18.36 -0.16
C GLN A 229 22.72 19.30 -0.24
N ALA A 230 22.68 20.44 0.45
CA ALA A 230 23.71 21.49 0.38
C ALA A 230 25.14 21.02 0.66
N LYS A 231 25.33 19.98 1.50
CA LYS A 231 26.66 19.43 1.84
C LYS A 231 27.30 18.56 0.74
N LYS A 232 26.62 18.33 -0.39
CA LYS A 232 27.07 17.37 -1.42
C LYS A 232 27.28 17.94 -2.82
N TYR A 233 27.05 19.23 -3.07
CA TYR A 233 27.33 19.79 -4.40
C TYR A 233 28.75 20.37 -4.42
N GLU A 234 29.66 19.63 -5.03
CA GLU A 234 31.01 20.09 -5.34
C GLU A 234 31.13 20.20 -6.87
N ILE A 235 31.69 21.31 -7.35
CA ILE A 235 32.02 21.47 -8.77
C ILE A 235 33.47 21.02 -8.96
N VAL A 236 33.65 19.91 -9.65
CA VAL A 236 34.95 19.26 -9.84
C VAL A 236 35.35 19.35 -11.31
N ASN A 237 36.62 19.65 -11.58
CA ASN A 237 37.21 19.46 -12.90
C ASN A 237 37.73 18.02 -12.99
N THR A 238 37.03 17.20 -13.76
CA THR A 238 37.27 15.76 -13.86
C THR A 238 38.41 15.45 -14.84
N LYS A 239 39.38 14.67 -14.39
CA LYS A 239 40.60 14.33 -15.14
C LYS A 239 40.41 13.15 -16.09
N ASN A 240 39.42 12.31 -15.80
CA ASN A 240 39.08 11.13 -16.59
C ASN A 240 37.56 10.91 -16.54
N VAL A 241 37.09 9.98 -17.37
CA VAL A 241 35.65 9.72 -17.51
C VAL A 241 35.07 9.01 -16.28
N GLU A 242 35.89 8.26 -15.55
CA GLU A 242 35.53 7.57 -14.32
C GLU A 242 35.16 8.58 -13.21
N GLU A 243 35.95 9.64 -13.06
CA GLU A 243 35.66 10.76 -12.15
C GLU A 243 34.35 11.47 -12.53
N ALA A 244 34.09 11.68 -13.82
CA ALA A 244 32.84 12.27 -14.32
C ALA A 244 31.61 11.40 -14.05
N ILE A 245 31.77 10.08 -14.15
CA ILE A 245 30.72 9.12 -13.82
C ILE A 245 30.47 9.08 -12.30
N GLY A 246 31.53 9.13 -11.48
CA GLY A 246 31.47 8.98 -10.02
C GLY A 246 31.60 7.52 -9.58
N LYS A 247 31.10 7.17 -8.38
CA LYS A 247 31.25 5.83 -7.77
C LYS A 247 30.58 4.72 -8.62
N PHE A 248 31.35 4.14 -9.56
CA PHE A 248 30.99 2.99 -10.37
C PHE A 248 30.84 1.72 -9.49
N PRO A 249 30.14 0.66 -9.92
CA PRO A 249 30.44 -0.68 -9.45
C PRO A 249 31.88 -1.01 -9.83
N SER A 250 32.78 -0.88 -8.88
CA SER A 250 34.25 -0.97 -9.01
C SER A 250 34.81 -2.35 -9.38
N LEU A 251 33.96 -3.30 -9.76
CA LEU A 251 34.36 -4.67 -10.08
C LEU A 251 34.54 -4.85 -11.58
N GLN A 252 35.79 -5.10 -11.97
CA GLN A 252 36.17 -5.49 -13.31
C GLN A 252 35.68 -6.92 -13.62
N SER A 253 35.55 -7.25 -14.91
CA SER A 253 35.05 -8.55 -15.37
C SER A 253 35.88 -9.73 -14.84
N ASP A 254 37.19 -9.54 -14.67
CA ASP A 254 38.09 -10.58 -14.18
C ASP A 254 37.97 -10.79 -12.67
N GLU A 255 37.83 -9.70 -11.89
CA GLU A 255 37.55 -9.79 -10.44
C GLU A 255 36.28 -10.59 -10.15
N LYS A 256 35.26 -10.49 -11.00
CA LYS A 256 34.02 -11.29 -10.84
C LYS A 256 34.25 -12.79 -10.95
N ARG A 257 35.17 -13.24 -11.83
CA ARG A 257 35.52 -14.66 -11.98
C ARG A 257 36.35 -15.14 -10.79
N VAL A 258 37.27 -14.30 -10.32
CA VAL A 258 38.13 -14.55 -9.17
C VAL A 258 37.32 -14.82 -7.91
N ILE A 259 36.30 -14.00 -7.62
CA ILE A 259 35.46 -14.12 -6.42
C ILE A 259 34.85 -15.52 -6.25
N ILE A 260 34.51 -16.19 -7.36
CA ILE A 260 33.88 -17.51 -7.34
C ILE A 260 34.93 -18.64 -7.31
N LYS A 261 36.08 -18.46 -7.98
CA LYS A 261 37.04 -19.54 -8.22
C LYS A 261 38.23 -19.57 -7.26
N ASN A 262 38.56 -18.45 -6.62
CA ASN A 262 39.75 -18.32 -5.77
C ASN A 262 39.39 -17.73 -4.40
N GLU A 263 39.26 -18.59 -3.39
CA GLU A 263 38.86 -18.19 -2.04
C GLU A 263 39.83 -17.20 -1.38
N LYS A 264 41.14 -17.39 -1.56
CA LYS A 264 42.17 -16.53 -0.95
C LYS A 264 42.11 -15.12 -1.53
N GLU A 265 42.02 -15.04 -2.85
CA GLU A 265 41.97 -13.76 -3.56
C GLU A 265 40.62 -13.06 -3.35
N ALA A 266 39.51 -13.82 -3.30
CA ALA A 266 38.20 -13.28 -2.92
C ALA A 266 38.22 -12.66 -1.52
N CYS A 267 38.85 -13.34 -0.55
CA CYS A 267 39.01 -12.82 0.80
C CYS A 267 39.91 -11.56 0.80
N HIS A 268 41.00 -11.55 0.04
CA HIS A 268 41.87 -10.38 -0.05
C HIS A 268 41.14 -9.16 -0.65
N LEU A 269 40.41 -9.35 -1.76
CA LEU A 269 39.58 -8.33 -2.37
C LEU A 269 38.51 -7.81 -1.40
N PHE A 270 37.88 -8.70 -0.63
CA PHE A 270 36.90 -8.33 0.39
C PHE A 270 37.53 -7.49 1.49
N THR A 271 38.65 -7.93 2.06
CA THR A 271 39.36 -7.21 3.12
C THR A 271 39.74 -5.81 2.66
N ASN A 272 40.33 -5.68 1.47
CA ASN A 272 40.73 -4.38 0.94
C ASN A 272 39.53 -3.45 0.69
N ALA A 273 38.36 -4.00 0.35
CA ALA A 273 37.15 -3.22 0.11
C ALA A 273 36.39 -2.85 1.39
N PHE A 274 36.39 -3.74 2.39
CA PHE A 274 35.57 -3.65 3.60
C PHE A 274 36.30 -3.04 4.79
N VAL A 275 37.58 -3.37 4.96
CA VAL A 275 38.46 -2.84 6.00
C VAL A 275 39.73 -2.28 5.34
N PRO A 276 39.59 -1.26 4.46
CA PRO A 276 40.75 -0.65 3.81
C PRO A 276 41.67 0.03 4.84
N SER A 277 42.96 0.14 4.50
CA SER A 277 43.92 0.90 5.29
C SER A 277 43.56 2.39 5.38
N ASP A 278 42.95 2.95 4.32
CA ASP A 278 42.32 4.26 4.31
C ASP A 278 40.80 4.11 4.38
N PRO A 279 40.11 4.57 5.45
CA PRO A 279 38.65 4.53 5.56
C PRO A 279 37.91 5.18 4.38
N ALA A 280 38.52 6.16 3.70
CA ALA A 280 37.92 6.79 2.52
C ALA A 280 37.83 5.84 1.31
N ALA A 281 38.64 4.77 1.30
CA ALA A 281 38.64 3.74 0.27
C ALA A 281 37.57 2.65 0.48
N PHE A 282 36.68 2.79 1.47
CA PHE A 282 35.60 1.82 1.70
C PHE A 282 34.69 1.70 0.48
N ASP A 283 34.62 0.50 -0.08
CA ASP A 283 33.93 0.23 -1.34
C ASP A 283 32.68 -0.60 -1.12
N VAL A 284 31.60 0.10 -0.77
CA VAL A 284 30.29 -0.52 -0.52
C VAL A 284 29.78 -1.34 -1.71
N SER A 285 30.09 -0.94 -2.94
CA SER A 285 29.63 -1.63 -4.15
C SER A 285 30.33 -2.98 -4.30
N LYS A 286 31.66 -3.01 -4.12
CA LYS A 286 32.47 -4.23 -4.14
C LYS A 286 32.09 -5.17 -3.00
N VAL A 287 31.99 -4.63 -1.78
CA VAL A 287 31.55 -5.37 -0.58
C VAL A 287 30.20 -6.06 -0.81
N ARG A 288 29.20 -5.31 -1.31
CA ARG A 288 27.86 -5.86 -1.55
C ARG A 288 27.85 -6.96 -2.59
N TYR A 289 28.63 -6.81 -3.66
CA TYR A 289 28.72 -7.83 -4.70
C TYR A 289 29.36 -9.09 -4.14
N ILE A 290 30.54 -8.98 -3.50
CA ILE A 290 31.27 -10.11 -2.93
C ILE A 290 30.38 -10.89 -1.96
N LEU A 291 29.72 -10.24 -1.00
CA LEU A 291 28.85 -10.91 -0.04
C LEU A 291 27.65 -11.62 -0.71
N LYS A 292 27.15 -11.12 -1.84
CA LYS A 292 26.04 -11.73 -2.57
C LYS A 292 26.46 -12.93 -3.41
N THR A 293 27.71 -12.97 -3.86
CA THR A 293 28.19 -13.96 -4.84
C THR A 293 29.16 -14.98 -4.28
N SER A 294 29.88 -14.65 -3.21
CA SER A 294 30.88 -15.55 -2.63
C SER A 294 30.24 -16.82 -2.08
N PRO A 295 30.84 -18.00 -2.33
CA PRO A 295 30.48 -19.24 -1.65
C PRO A 295 30.94 -19.21 -0.16
N LYS A 296 30.94 -20.35 0.52
CA LYS A 296 31.58 -20.47 1.85
C LYS A 296 33.04 -20.00 1.75
N ASN A 297 33.45 -19.12 2.66
CA ASN A 297 34.81 -18.59 2.76
C ASN A 297 35.09 -18.19 4.21
N GLU A 298 35.98 -18.93 4.88
CA GLU A 298 36.25 -18.74 6.32
C GLU A 298 36.87 -17.38 6.66
N GLY A 299 37.70 -16.83 5.76
CA GLY A 299 38.28 -15.50 5.93
C GLY A 299 37.23 -14.40 5.92
N ILE A 300 36.32 -14.43 4.94
CA ILE A 300 35.19 -13.50 4.85
C ILE A 300 34.23 -13.72 6.03
N LEU A 301 33.94 -14.97 6.41
CA LEU A 301 33.08 -15.30 7.56
C LEU A 301 33.57 -14.66 8.86
N LYS A 302 34.87 -14.77 9.14
CA LYS A 302 35.48 -14.16 10.32
C LYS A 302 35.24 -12.64 10.34
N ILE A 303 35.55 -11.97 9.23
CA ILE A 303 35.39 -10.51 9.10
C ILE A 303 33.91 -10.10 9.24
N VAL A 304 32.99 -10.86 8.63
CA VAL A 304 31.55 -10.61 8.72
C VAL A 304 31.08 -10.73 10.17
N LEU A 305 31.39 -11.82 10.88
CA LEU A 305 30.94 -12.04 12.25
C LEU A 305 31.50 -10.99 13.23
N GLU A 306 32.73 -10.52 13.02
CA GLU A 306 33.36 -9.46 13.83
C GLU A 306 32.73 -8.06 13.62
N ASN A 307 32.03 -7.85 12.50
CA ASN A 307 31.51 -6.55 12.09
C ASN A 307 29.99 -6.51 11.86
N ILE A 308 29.30 -7.62 12.09
CA ILE A 308 27.86 -7.80 11.84
C ILE A 308 26.96 -6.78 12.56
N GLU A 309 27.38 -6.35 13.76
CA GLU A 309 26.66 -5.36 14.58
C GLU A 309 26.98 -3.92 14.19
N LYS A 310 28.14 -3.68 13.56
CA LYS A 310 28.68 -2.35 13.24
C LYS A 310 28.18 -1.82 11.89
N HIS A 311 27.76 -2.72 11.00
CA HIS A 311 27.29 -2.38 9.65
C HIS A 311 25.83 -2.82 9.41
N PRO A 312 24.86 -2.23 10.12
CA PRO A 312 23.44 -2.56 9.95
C PRO A 312 22.92 -2.28 8.53
N GLU A 313 23.56 -1.37 7.77
CA GLU A 313 23.26 -1.06 6.37
C GLU A 313 23.64 -2.19 5.38
N LEU A 314 24.39 -3.19 5.83
CA LEU A 314 24.79 -4.39 5.08
C LEU A 314 24.06 -5.65 5.55
N THR A 315 23.01 -5.53 6.37
CA THR A 315 22.35 -6.68 6.97
C THR A 315 21.84 -7.69 5.91
N ASP A 316 21.24 -7.22 4.82
CA ASP A 316 20.76 -8.10 3.76
C ASP A 316 21.90 -8.88 3.09
N GLU A 317 23.03 -8.20 2.83
CA GLU A 317 24.23 -8.82 2.28
C GLU A 317 24.88 -9.81 3.24
N PHE A 318 24.99 -9.47 4.53
CA PHE A 318 25.48 -10.39 5.55
C PHE A 318 24.57 -11.61 5.67
N CYS A 319 23.25 -11.43 5.73
CA CYS A 319 22.31 -12.55 5.76
C CYS A 319 22.45 -13.44 4.52
N LYS A 320 22.61 -12.85 3.33
CA LYS A 320 22.80 -13.62 2.10
C LYS A 320 24.08 -14.46 2.15
N PHE A 321 25.21 -13.88 2.56
CA PHE A 321 26.47 -14.60 2.70
C PHE A 321 26.41 -15.70 3.78
N LEU A 322 25.92 -15.36 4.97
CA LEU A 322 25.81 -16.29 6.11
C LEU A 322 24.83 -17.44 5.84
N SER A 323 23.88 -17.26 4.92
CA SER A 323 22.97 -18.34 4.50
C SER A 323 23.68 -19.52 3.82
N ASN A 324 24.93 -19.33 3.37
CA ASN A 324 25.76 -20.44 2.90
C ASN A 324 26.12 -21.43 4.03
N TYR A 325 25.93 -21.06 5.30
CA TYR A 325 26.37 -21.82 6.48
C TYR A 325 25.23 -22.43 7.30
N ARG A 326 24.02 -22.55 6.74
CA ARG A 326 22.80 -23.04 7.44
C ARG A 326 22.95 -24.38 8.17
N ASP A 327 23.89 -25.24 7.75
CA ASP A 327 24.14 -26.54 8.38
C ASP A 327 25.02 -26.46 9.65
N SER A 328 25.51 -25.27 10.06
CA SER A 328 26.42 -25.12 11.19
C SER A 328 25.77 -24.48 12.41
N GLU A 329 25.52 -25.27 13.45
CA GLU A 329 24.98 -24.77 14.73
C GLU A 329 25.95 -23.82 15.46
N ASP A 330 27.27 -24.02 15.33
CA ASP A 330 28.28 -23.12 15.89
C ASP A 330 28.16 -21.71 15.29
N ILE A 331 28.00 -21.62 13.97
CA ILE A 331 27.81 -20.33 13.28
C ILE A 331 26.48 -19.71 13.67
N ALA A 332 25.39 -20.49 13.79
CA ALA A 332 24.12 -20.00 14.32
C ALA A 332 24.30 -19.37 15.72
N THR A 333 25.08 -20.03 16.58
CA THR A 333 25.38 -19.56 17.93
C THR A 333 26.18 -18.26 17.93
N LYS A 334 27.18 -18.14 17.05
CA LYS A 334 27.97 -16.91 16.86
C LYS A 334 27.09 -15.76 16.38
N ILE A 335 26.21 -15.99 15.38
CA ILE A 335 25.26 -15.00 14.89
C ILE A 335 24.33 -14.55 16.01
N TYR A 336 23.70 -15.48 16.73
CA TYR A 336 22.79 -15.15 17.84
C TYR A 336 23.48 -14.32 18.92
N ASN A 337 24.71 -14.68 19.31
CA ASN A 337 25.46 -13.94 20.33
C ASN A 337 25.83 -12.53 19.85
N ALA A 338 26.27 -12.39 18.60
CA ALA A 338 26.67 -11.10 18.04
C ALA A 338 25.49 -10.16 17.73
N THR A 339 24.30 -10.69 17.47
CA THR A 339 23.16 -9.89 16.97
C THR A 339 22.00 -9.80 17.95
N ILE A 340 21.57 -10.92 18.51
CA ILE A 340 20.37 -11.01 19.34
C ILE A 340 20.71 -10.72 20.81
N LYS A 341 21.74 -11.39 21.34
CA LYS A 341 22.13 -11.26 22.75
C LYS A 341 22.68 -9.86 23.07
N LYS A 342 23.50 -9.30 22.18
CA LYS A 342 24.07 -7.95 22.32
C LYS A 342 23.06 -6.81 22.06
N ARG A 343 21.84 -7.12 21.60
CA ARG A 343 20.76 -6.18 21.28
C ARG A 343 21.14 -5.13 20.23
N ILE A 344 21.00 -5.50 18.95
CA ILE A 344 21.06 -4.53 17.85
C ILE A 344 19.93 -3.50 17.95
N VAL A 345 20.26 -2.22 17.75
CA VAL A 345 19.32 -1.08 17.83
C VAL A 345 18.26 -1.12 16.71
N TYR A 346 18.66 -1.59 15.53
CA TYR A 346 17.83 -1.57 14.32
C TYR A 346 16.91 -2.80 14.25
N SER A 347 15.61 -2.60 14.47
CA SER A 347 14.64 -3.72 14.42
C SER A 347 14.58 -4.45 13.07
N TYR A 348 14.86 -3.74 11.97
CA TYR A 348 14.99 -4.36 10.66
C TYR A 348 16.11 -5.39 10.64
N ALA A 349 17.29 -5.01 11.12
CA ALA A 349 18.44 -5.88 11.14
C ALA A 349 18.21 -7.09 12.06
N GLU A 350 17.70 -6.84 13.27
CA GLU A 350 17.38 -7.93 14.21
C GLU A 350 16.36 -8.92 13.62
N GLY A 351 15.30 -8.41 12.97
CA GLY A 351 14.30 -9.25 12.30
C GLY A 351 14.90 -10.10 11.18
N LYS A 352 15.82 -9.55 10.38
CA LYS A 352 16.54 -10.29 9.34
C LYS A 352 17.43 -11.38 9.92
N TYR A 353 18.11 -11.14 11.05
CA TYR A 353 18.91 -12.17 11.72
C TYR A 353 18.05 -13.26 12.35
N TRP A 354 16.87 -12.94 12.90
CA TRP A 354 15.91 -13.97 13.33
C TRP A 354 15.43 -14.83 12.16
N GLN A 355 15.13 -14.20 11.01
CA GLN A 355 14.77 -14.93 9.79
C GLN A 355 15.91 -15.84 9.32
N LEU A 356 17.16 -15.35 9.34
CA LEU A 356 18.33 -16.14 8.99
C LEU A 356 18.47 -17.34 9.94
N LEU A 357 18.41 -17.13 11.25
CA LEU A 357 18.52 -18.19 12.26
C LEU A 357 17.42 -19.25 12.11
N ALA A 358 16.26 -18.89 11.56
CA ALA A 358 15.18 -19.84 11.29
C ALA A 358 15.56 -20.90 10.23
N GLU A 359 16.51 -20.55 9.35
CA GLU A 359 17.00 -21.43 8.28
C GLU A 359 18.15 -22.33 8.73
N PHE A 360 18.68 -22.14 9.95
CA PHE A 360 19.78 -22.95 10.49
C PHE A 360 19.28 -24.23 11.13
N LYS A 361 20.05 -25.32 10.98
CA LYS A 361 19.85 -26.56 11.72
C LYS A 361 20.39 -26.41 13.14
N ILE A 362 19.48 -26.29 14.11
CA ILE A 362 19.79 -26.20 15.54
C ILE A 362 19.34 -27.50 16.19
N GLU A 363 20.27 -28.44 16.37
CA GLU A 363 20.00 -29.78 16.88
C GLU A 363 19.97 -29.80 18.41
N ASN A 364 20.79 -28.95 19.06
CA ASN A 364 20.79 -28.86 20.51
C ASN A 364 19.44 -28.34 21.04
N THR A 365 18.72 -29.22 21.74
CA THR A 365 17.39 -28.92 22.29
C THR A 365 17.42 -27.76 23.30
N THR A 366 18.49 -27.63 24.09
CA THR A 366 18.63 -26.55 25.07
C THR A 366 18.84 -25.20 24.38
N THR A 367 19.70 -25.16 23.35
CA THR A 367 19.91 -23.97 22.51
C THR A 367 18.61 -23.54 21.84
N LYS A 368 17.92 -24.47 21.19
CA LYS A 368 16.64 -24.23 20.50
C LYS A 368 15.57 -23.69 21.47
N LYS A 369 15.40 -24.32 22.64
CA LYS A 369 14.46 -23.85 23.68
C LYS A 369 14.80 -22.43 24.18
N ARG A 370 16.09 -22.11 24.34
CA ARG A 370 16.52 -20.76 24.73
C ARG A 370 16.13 -19.73 23.66
N TYR A 371 16.41 -20.02 22.39
CA TYR A 371 16.11 -19.10 21.29
C TYR A 371 14.60 -18.90 21.12
N LEU A 372 13.81 -19.97 21.20
CA LEU A 372 12.34 -19.88 21.19
C LEU A 372 11.81 -19.01 22.35
N ARG A 373 12.33 -19.18 23.56
CA ARG A 373 11.96 -18.36 24.72
C ARG A 373 12.23 -16.87 24.47
N ASP A 374 13.39 -16.55 23.92
CA ASP A 374 13.75 -15.16 23.63
C ASP A 374 12.92 -14.57 22.49
N ALA A 375 12.63 -15.39 21.46
CA ALA A 375 11.79 -15.01 20.35
C ALA A 375 10.36 -14.66 20.82
N ILE A 376 9.75 -15.52 21.65
CA ILE A 376 8.42 -15.29 22.24
C ILE A 376 8.42 -14.03 23.10
N ARG A 377 9.42 -13.87 23.97
CA ARG A 377 9.51 -12.68 24.84
C ARG A 377 9.57 -11.41 24.00
N LYS A 378 10.37 -11.40 22.93
CA LYS A 378 10.46 -10.25 22.02
C LYS A 378 9.18 -10.03 21.24
N LEU A 379 8.51 -11.09 20.78
CA LEU A 379 7.26 -10.99 20.03
C LEU A 379 6.16 -10.33 20.88
N ILE A 380 6.03 -10.73 22.14
CA ILE A 380 5.05 -10.17 23.08
C ILE A 380 5.35 -8.69 23.39
N ASN A 381 6.62 -8.35 23.57
CA ASN A 381 7.04 -7.01 23.97
C ASN A 381 7.05 -5.99 22.83
N ASN A 382 7.02 -6.42 21.57
CA ASN A 382 7.14 -5.53 20.41
C ASN A 382 5.89 -5.56 19.53
N ARG A 383 4.99 -4.59 19.75
CA ARG A 383 3.73 -4.51 19.01
C ARG A 383 3.85 -3.85 17.63
N ASP A 384 4.75 -2.87 17.50
CA ASP A 384 4.77 -1.95 16.33
C ASP A 384 5.90 -2.19 15.33
N SER A 385 6.70 -3.25 15.52
CA SER A 385 7.90 -3.49 14.71
C SER A 385 7.69 -4.60 13.68
N PHE A 386 7.25 -4.21 12.47
CA PHE A 386 6.94 -5.15 11.39
C PHE A 386 8.07 -6.14 11.09
N SER A 387 9.28 -5.64 10.77
CA SER A 387 10.40 -6.50 10.36
C SER A 387 10.86 -7.44 11.47
N LEU A 388 10.88 -6.98 12.72
CA LEU A 388 11.23 -7.82 13.85
C LEU A 388 10.20 -8.93 14.05
N LYS A 389 8.91 -8.57 14.09
CA LYS A 389 7.81 -9.55 14.21
C LYS A 389 7.85 -10.58 13.09
N LEU A 390 8.05 -10.15 11.84
CA LEU A 390 8.18 -11.05 10.70
C LEU A 390 9.31 -12.07 10.90
N GLY A 391 10.49 -11.61 11.31
CA GLY A 391 11.62 -12.50 11.61
C GLY A 391 11.32 -13.49 12.73
N LEU A 392 10.71 -13.01 13.83
CA LEU A 392 10.33 -13.81 14.99
C LEU A 392 9.29 -14.88 14.65
N TYR A 393 8.25 -14.52 13.90
CA TYR A 393 7.23 -15.47 13.47
C TYR A 393 7.79 -16.54 12.56
N LYS A 394 8.65 -16.18 11.59
CA LYS A 394 9.33 -17.17 10.74
C LYS A 394 10.20 -18.11 11.56
N PHE A 395 10.95 -17.57 12.51
CA PHE A 395 11.75 -18.37 13.45
C PHE A 395 10.88 -19.35 14.23
N ILE A 396 9.77 -18.88 14.83
CA ILE A 396 8.84 -19.73 15.59
C ILE A 396 8.21 -20.79 14.67
N GLY A 397 7.68 -20.40 13.51
CA GLY A 397 6.99 -21.32 12.58
C GLY A 397 7.86 -22.47 12.08
N LEU A 398 9.14 -22.22 11.80
CA LEU A 398 10.09 -23.26 11.38
C LEU A 398 10.62 -24.12 12.53
N ASN A 399 10.41 -23.71 13.79
CA ASN A 399 10.99 -24.39 14.95
C ASN A 399 9.97 -25.00 15.91
N ASP A 400 8.71 -24.55 15.91
CA ASP A 400 7.62 -25.02 16.78
C ASP A 400 6.22 -24.75 16.19
N ASN A 401 5.55 -25.82 15.78
CA ASN A 401 4.24 -25.77 15.09
C ASN A 401 3.12 -25.28 16.02
N HIS A 402 3.15 -25.65 17.29
CA HIS A 402 2.09 -25.29 18.23
C HIS A 402 2.17 -23.81 18.60
N LEU A 403 3.38 -23.29 18.79
CA LEU A 403 3.57 -21.88 19.08
C LEU A 403 3.12 -20.97 17.94
N ILE A 404 3.39 -21.33 16.67
CA ILE A 404 2.95 -20.49 15.55
C ILE A 404 1.43 -20.40 15.47
N LEU A 405 0.72 -21.52 15.64
CA LEU A 405 -0.75 -21.56 15.65
C LEU A 405 -1.35 -20.85 16.87
N LYS A 406 -0.60 -20.75 17.97
CA LYS A 406 -1.02 -19.98 19.15
C LYS A 406 -0.96 -18.47 18.92
N PHE A 407 0.05 -17.96 18.21
CA PHE A 407 0.28 -16.52 18.08
C PHE A 407 -0.27 -15.91 16.78
N LEU A 408 -0.10 -16.59 15.65
CA LEU A 408 -0.44 -16.06 14.33
C LEU A 408 -1.92 -15.65 14.13
N PRO A 409 -2.93 -16.35 14.70
CA PRO A 409 -4.34 -15.95 14.57
C PRO A 409 -4.63 -14.56 15.15
N TYR A 410 -3.85 -14.15 16.15
CA TYR A 410 -4.00 -12.89 16.87
C TYR A 410 -3.04 -11.80 16.39
N GLU A 411 -2.26 -12.07 15.35
CA GLU A 411 -1.41 -11.06 14.72
C GLU A 411 -2.27 -9.97 14.09
N THR A 412 -2.07 -8.70 14.48
CA THR A 412 -2.88 -7.59 13.96
C THR A 412 -2.61 -7.32 12.49
N SER A 413 -1.38 -7.51 12.02
CA SER A 413 -1.02 -7.27 10.62
C SER A 413 -1.38 -8.42 9.69
N CYS A 414 -2.29 -8.17 8.74
CA CYS A 414 -2.64 -9.13 7.69
C CYS A 414 -1.44 -9.47 6.79
N LEU A 415 -0.52 -8.54 6.48
CA LEU A 415 0.64 -8.87 5.65
C LEU A 415 1.69 -9.69 6.41
N ILE A 416 1.82 -9.53 7.74
CA ILE A 416 2.64 -10.47 8.52
C ILE A 416 2.02 -11.86 8.40
N GLN A 417 0.70 -11.99 8.59
CA GLN A 417 0.01 -13.26 8.44
C GLN A 417 0.23 -13.86 7.04
N MET A 418 0.07 -13.08 5.98
CA MET A 418 0.37 -13.46 4.61
C MET A 418 1.80 -13.98 4.45
N MET A 419 2.81 -13.24 4.92
CA MET A 419 4.22 -13.59 4.74
C MET A 419 4.70 -14.74 5.63
N VAL A 420 3.94 -15.07 6.69
CA VAL A 420 4.27 -16.12 7.66
C VAL A 420 3.50 -17.41 7.39
N PHE A 421 2.31 -17.34 6.79
CA PHE A 421 1.48 -18.53 6.52
C PHE A 421 2.21 -19.67 5.79
N PRO A 422 3.08 -19.43 4.79
CA PRO A 422 3.85 -20.50 4.13
C PRO A 422 4.81 -21.27 5.06
N TYR A 423 5.06 -20.74 6.26
CA TYR A 423 5.86 -21.39 7.29
C TYR A 423 5.00 -22.12 8.34
N VAL A 424 3.69 -22.16 8.18
CA VAL A 424 2.78 -23.00 8.98
C VAL A 424 2.89 -24.43 8.48
N PRO A 425 3.34 -25.39 9.31
CA PRO A 425 3.63 -26.74 8.85
C PRO A 425 2.39 -27.48 8.36
N VAL A 426 2.47 -28.12 7.19
CA VAL A 426 1.37 -28.88 6.57
C VAL A 426 0.82 -29.97 7.49
N VAL A 427 1.65 -30.54 8.37
CA VAL A 427 1.23 -31.56 9.36
C VAL A 427 0.15 -31.05 10.33
N SER A 428 0.02 -29.73 10.48
CA SER A 428 -1.00 -29.10 11.33
C SER A 428 -2.33 -28.86 10.62
N TYR A 429 -2.39 -29.04 9.30
CA TYR A 429 -3.59 -28.72 8.53
C TYR A 429 -4.72 -29.67 8.91
N GLY A 430 -5.84 -29.09 9.36
CA GLY A 430 -7.00 -29.81 9.88
C GLY A 430 -7.09 -29.88 11.41
N SER A 431 -6.06 -29.48 12.15
CA SER A 431 -6.15 -29.35 13.61
C SER A 431 -7.13 -28.23 14.01
N GLU A 432 -7.61 -28.26 15.25
CA GLU A 432 -8.53 -27.24 15.75
C GLU A 432 -7.88 -25.85 15.78
N GLU A 433 -6.61 -25.77 16.18
CA GLU A 433 -5.84 -24.52 16.18
C GLU A 433 -5.64 -23.98 14.76
N PHE A 434 -5.45 -24.85 13.78
CA PHE A 434 -5.37 -24.46 12.37
C PHE A 434 -6.71 -23.92 11.85
N LYS A 435 -7.83 -24.55 12.20
CA LYS A 435 -9.17 -24.03 11.86
C LYS A 435 -9.43 -22.65 12.49
N ILE A 436 -8.97 -22.43 13.73
CA ILE A 436 -9.02 -21.12 14.39
C ILE A 436 -8.20 -20.09 13.59
N LEU A 437 -6.99 -20.44 13.16
CA LEU A 437 -6.17 -19.58 12.30
C LEU A 437 -6.95 -19.20 11.03
N LEU A 438 -7.43 -20.19 10.27
CA LEU A 438 -8.17 -19.92 9.02
C LEU A 438 -9.41 -19.05 9.25
N GLY A 439 -10.20 -19.34 10.28
CA GLY A 439 -11.36 -18.54 10.63
C GLY A 439 -11.00 -17.08 10.93
N LYS A 440 -9.84 -16.80 11.53
CA LYS A 440 -9.34 -15.44 11.77
C LYS A 440 -8.76 -14.75 10.54
N LEU A 441 -8.20 -15.50 9.60
CA LEU A 441 -7.70 -14.94 8.34
C LEU A 441 -8.86 -14.55 7.43
N PHE A 442 -9.87 -15.41 7.30
CA PHE A 442 -11.01 -15.20 6.40
C PHE A 442 -12.04 -14.21 6.92
N SER A 443 -12.08 -13.95 8.23
CA SER A 443 -12.92 -12.91 8.81
C SER A 443 -12.37 -11.49 8.64
N ARG A 444 -11.32 -11.30 7.82
CA ARG A 444 -10.73 -9.98 7.57
C ARG A 444 -11.16 -9.49 6.20
N SER A 445 -11.33 -8.18 6.06
CA SER A 445 -11.75 -7.54 4.82
C SER A 445 -10.67 -7.44 3.73
N ASN A 446 -9.47 -8.00 3.95
CA ASN A 446 -8.33 -7.87 3.04
C ASN A 446 -7.93 -9.24 2.48
N TYR A 447 -7.58 -9.27 1.19
CA TYR A 447 -7.36 -10.51 0.45
C TYR A 447 -6.01 -11.19 0.69
N ASP A 448 -5.01 -10.48 1.22
CA ASP A 448 -3.60 -10.91 1.17
C ASP A 448 -3.36 -12.25 1.92
N ALA A 449 -3.72 -12.32 3.20
CA ALA A 449 -3.55 -13.55 3.98
C ALA A 449 -4.50 -14.68 3.54
N PRO A 450 -5.81 -14.44 3.28
CA PRO A 450 -6.70 -15.42 2.67
C PRO A 450 -6.16 -16.07 1.39
N LEU A 451 -5.70 -15.27 0.42
CA LEU A 451 -5.18 -15.77 -0.85
C LEU A 451 -3.95 -16.66 -0.65
N THR A 452 -3.04 -16.25 0.24
CA THR A 452 -1.86 -17.07 0.55
C THR A 452 -2.26 -18.36 1.25
N ALA A 453 -3.20 -18.31 2.18
CA ALA A 453 -3.68 -19.51 2.86
C ALA A 453 -4.29 -20.52 1.89
N ILE A 454 -5.18 -20.05 1.01
CA ILE A 454 -5.80 -20.87 -0.04
C ILE A 454 -4.74 -21.48 -0.94
N LYS A 455 -3.77 -20.67 -1.40
CA LYS A 455 -2.67 -21.15 -2.24
C LYS A 455 -1.91 -22.31 -1.59
N GLU A 456 -1.46 -22.15 -0.34
CA GLU A 456 -0.69 -23.18 0.36
C GLU A 456 -1.55 -24.43 0.71
N ILE A 457 -2.84 -24.27 1.00
CA ILE A 457 -3.78 -25.39 1.21
C ILE A 457 -3.99 -26.19 -0.08
N LEU A 458 -4.18 -25.52 -1.21
CA LEU A 458 -4.35 -26.19 -2.50
C LEU A 458 -3.07 -26.93 -2.93
N PHE A 459 -1.89 -26.35 -2.67
CA PHE A 459 -0.60 -27.01 -2.97
C PHE A 459 -0.24 -28.16 -2.03
N SER A 460 -0.99 -28.38 -0.94
CA SER A 460 -0.74 -29.46 0.02
C SER A 460 -1.71 -30.63 -0.08
N ASP A 461 -2.48 -30.72 -1.17
CA ASP A 461 -3.54 -31.72 -1.37
C ASP A 461 -4.61 -31.70 -0.25
N LYS A 462 -4.74 -30.57 0.46
CA LYS A 462 -5.71 -30.35 1.54
C LYS A 462 -6.87 -29.45 1.11
N GLY A 463 -7.16 -29.40 -0.19
CA GLY A 463 -8.19 -28.54 -0.79
C GLY A 463 -9.59 -28.71 -0.15
N TYR A 464 -9.93 -29.92 0.30
CA TYR A 464 -11.20 -30.22 0.99
C TYR A 464 -11.45 -29.34 2.23
N LEU A 465 -10.40 -28.78 2.85
CA LEU A 465 -10.55 -27.87 3.99
C LEU A 465 -11.25 -26.56 3.61
N LEU A 466 -11.20 -26.16 2.33
CA LEU A 466 -11.86 -24.94 1.85
C LEU A 466 -13.38 -25.11 1.71
N GLU A 467 -13.86 -26.35 1.65
CA GLU A 467 -15.29 -26.68 1.55
C GLU A 467 -16.03 -26.62 2.90
N ASP A 468 -15.33 -26.31 4.00
CA ASP A 468 -15.93 -26.17 5.33
C ASP A 468 -16.96 -25.02 5.36
N PRO A 469 -18.26 -25.29 5.59
CA PRO A 469 -19.30 -24.27 5.64
C PRO A 469 -19.05 -23.18 6.69
N ASN A 470 -18.34 -23.49 7.77
CA ASN A 470 -17.98 -22.52 8.81
C ASN A 470 -16.90 -21.53 8.33
N LEU A 471 -16.03 -21.95 7.41
CA LEU A 471 -15.04 -21.07 6.80
C LEU A 471 -15.69 -20.20 5.72
N ILE A 472 -16.51 -20.80 4.86
CA ILE A 472 -17.25 -20.09 3.80
C ILE A 472 -18.16 -19.00 4.39
N SER A 473 -18.88 -19.29 5.47
CA SER A 473 -19.76 -18.32 6.13
C SER A 473 -19.02 -17.13 6.77
N LYS A 474 -17.72 -17.29 7.07
CA LYS A 474 -16.85 -16.25 7.63
C LYS A 474 -16.08 -15.47 6.57
N ASP A 475 -16.10 -15.90 5.31
CA ASP A 475 -15.39 -15.22 4.22
C ASP A 475 -16.06 -13.89 3.87
N GLU A 476 -15.60 -12.83 4.53
CA GLU A 476 -16.07 -11.47 4.24
C GLU A 476 -15.58 -10.98 2.87
N THR A 477 -14.51 -11.58 2.34
CA THR A 477 -13.84 -11.14 1.11
C THR A 477 -14.44 -11.73 -0.15
N GLY A 478 -15.09 -12.90 -0.05
CA GLY A 478 -15.59 -13.65 -1.19
C GLY A 478 -14.52 -14.43 -1.95
N VAL A 479 -13.27 -14.42 -1.49
CA VAL A 479 -12.17 -15.12 -2.17
C VAL A 479 -12.33 -16.63 -2.12
N ILE A 480 -12.82 -17.19 -1.00
CA ILE A 480 -13.08 -18.63 -0.90
C ILE A 480 -14.19 -18.99 -1.88
N ALA A 481 -15.31 -18.24 -1.83
CA ALA A 481 -16.44 -18.45 -2.73
C ALA A 481 -15.99 -18.44 -4.21
N ASN A 482 -15.30 -17.39 -4.63
CA ASN A 482 -14.78 -17.27 -6.00
C ASN A 482 -13.79 -18.39 -6.36
N THR A 483 -12.97 -18.84 -5.41
CA THR A 483 -12.02 -19.95 -5.61
C THR A 483 -12.74 -21.28 -5.82
N LEU A 484 -13.87 -21.50 -5.14
CA LEU A 484 -14.72 -22.69 -5.28
C LEU A 484 -15.68 -22.60 -6.47
N GLY A 485 -15.59 -21.55 -7.30
CA GLY A 485 -16.49 -21.34 -8.44
C GLY A 485 -17.89 -20.86 -8.03
N HIS A 486 -18.05 -20.37 -6.81
CA HIS A 486 -19.27 -19.69 -6.36
C HIS A 486 -19.15 -18.20 -6.64
N SER A 487 -20.22 -17.60 -7.16
CA SER A 487 -20.26 -16.15 -7.34
C SER A 487 -20.42 -15.45 -5.99
N TYR A 488 -19.40 -14.72 -5.54
CA TYR A 488 -19.59 -13.76 -4.45
C TYR A 488 -20.16 -12.46 -5.02
N ASN A 489 -21.41 -12.17 -4.66
CA ASN A 489 -22.09 -10.96 -5.10
C ASN A 489 -21.75 -9.78 -4.18
N PHE A 490 -20.74 -8.99 -4.57
CA PHE A 490 -20.39 -7.76 -3.87
C PHE A 490 -21.54 -6.75 -3.95
N ASP A 491 -22.04 -6.30 -2.80
CA ASP A 491 -23.10 -5.30 -2.70
C ASP A 491 -22.61 -4.05 -1.95
N ALA A 492 -22.42 -2.96 -2.70
CA ALA A 492 -21.90 -1.70 -2.16
C ALA A 492 -22.80 -1.08 -1.09
N ILE A 493 -24.12 -1.20 -1.24
CA ILE A 493 -25.10 -0.67 -0.29
C ILE A 493 -25.01 -1.46 1.01
N ASP A 494 -24.94 -2.81 0.94
CA ASP A 494 -24.75 -3.66 2.13
C ASP A 494 -23.48 -3.28 2.89
N VAL A 495 -22.36 -3.11 2.19
CA VAL A 495 -21.07 -2.74 2.80
C VAL A 495 -21.14 -1.38 3.49
N ILE A 496 -21.75 -0.38 2.87
CA ILE A 496 -21.91 0.96 3.46
C ILE A 496 -22.83 0.89 4.68
N LEU A 497 -23.97 0.19 4.55
CA LEU A 497 -24.96 0.11 5.61
C LEU A 497 -24.48 -0.68 6.82
N ASN A 498 -23.80 -1.80 6.61
CA ASN A 498 -23.23 -2.59 7.69
C ASN A 498 -22.17 -1.78 8.46
N LYS A 499 -21.30 -1.05 7.74
CA LYS A 499 -20.21 -0.27 8.36
C LYS A 499 -20.70 0.97 9.13
N THR A 500 -21.69 1.68 8.61
CA THR A 500 -22.17 2.95 9.20
C THR A 500 -23.37 2.75 10.12
N TYR A 501 -24.21 1.75 9.84
CA TYR A 501 -25.52 1.55 10.44
C TYR A 501 -25.73 0.15 11.01
N THR A 502 -24.76 -0.77 10.95
CA THR A 502 -24.89 -2.16 11.45
C THR A 502 -26.08 -2.94 10.85
N VAL A 503 -26.57 -2.51 9.68
CA VAL A 503 -27.66 -3.16 8.93
C VAL A 503 -27.03 -4.11 7.90
N LYS A 504 -27.49 -5.36 7.86
CA LYS A 504 -27.02 -6.39 6.91
C LYS A 504 -28.16 -6.91 6.06
N PHE A 505 -28.00 -6.88 4.75
CA PHE A 505 -28.95 -7.39 3.79
C PHE A 505 -28.27 -7.68 2.45
N LYS A 506 -28.15 -8.95 2.09
CA LYS A 506 -27.37 -9.39 0.92
C LYS A 506 -28.12 -9.29 -0.42
N LYS A 507 -29.36 -8.79 -0.43
CA LYS A 507 -30.24 -8.77 -1.60
C LYS A 507 -30.54 -7.36 -2.13
N TRP A 508 -29.73 -6.32 -1.84
CA TRP A 508 -30.06 -4.94 -2.29
C TRP A 508 -30.13 -4.80 -3.80
N LYS A 509 -29.25 -5.47 -4.56
CA LYS A 509 -29.34 -5.46 -6.03
C LYS A 509 -30.67 -6.02 -6.55
N ILE A 510 -31.14 -7.11 -5.95
CA ILE A 510 -32.42 -7.74 -6.32
C ILE A 510 -33.57 -6.83 -5.89
N PHE A 511 -33.52 -6.35 -4.65
CA PHE A 511 -34.56 -5.53 -4.04
C PHE A 511 -34.74 -4.18 -4.73
N LEU A 512 -33.66 -3.49 -5.08
CA LEU A 512 -33.72 -2.14 -5.67
C LEU A 512 -33.72 -2.15 -7.20
N ASN A 513 -33.29 -3.27 -7.81
CA ASN A 513 -33.29 -3.48 -9.25
C ASN A 513 -32.76 -2.26 -10.04
N ARG A 514 -33.59 -1.66 -10.92
CA ARG A 514 -33.22 -0.49 -11.74
C ARG A 514 -32.79 0.74 -10.95
N ASN A 515 -33.20 0.85 -9.68
CA ASN A 515 -32.92 1.99 -8.81
C ASN A 515 -31.67 1.77 -7.94
N TYR A 516 -31.00 0.62 -8.05
CA TYR A 516 -29.81 0.29 -7.26
C TYR A 516 -28.71 1.35 -7.38
N ASN A 517 -28.35 1.77 -8.60
CA ASN A 517 -27.26 2.71 -8.81
C ASN A 517 -27.54 4.08 -8.17
N GLN A 518 -28.78 4.57 -8.29
CA GLN A 518 -29.18 5.84 -7.68
C GLN A 518 -29.17 5.75 -6.15
N ALA A 519 -29.72 4.68 -5.59
CA ALA A 519 -29.70 4.43 -4.14
C ALA A 519 -28.26 4.32 -3.61
N ASN A 520 -27.39 3.64 -4.36
CA ASN A 520 -25.97 3.50 -4.04
C ASN A 520 -25.27 4.86 -4.00
N SER A 521 -25.49 5.73 -4.98
CA SER A 521 -24.96 7.11 -4.96
C SER A 521 -25.45 7.90 -3.74
N LEU A 522 -26.74 7.83 -3.43
CA LEU A 522 -27.32 8.55 -2.28
C LEU A 522 -26.74 8.09 -0.94
N ILE A 523 -26.62 6.78 -0.72
CA ILE A 523 -26.06 6.28 0.54
C ILE A 523 -24.56 6.54 0.65
N GLN A 524 -23.82 6.60 -0.47
CA GLN A 524 -22.43 7.07 -0.49
C GLN A 524 -22.32 8.53 -0.08
N TYR A 525 -23.17 9.42 -0.63
CA TYR A 525 -23.17 10.82 -0.23
C TYR A 525 -23.54 11.00 1.24
N ALA A 526 -24.50 10.20 1.74
CA ALA A 526 -24.82 10.17 3.17
C ALA A 526 -23.59 9.77 4.01
N ARG A 527 -22.88 8.70 3.62
CA ARG A 527 -21.65 8.26 4.31
C ARG A 527 -20.56 9.34 4.29
N ALA A 528 -20.32 10.00 3.15
CA ALA A 528 -19.33 11.06 3.04
C ALA A 528 -19.67 12.27 3.93
N ALA A 529 -20.95 12.64 3.98
CA ALA A 529 -21.44 13.73 4.82
C ALA A 529 -21.48 13.37 6.32
N PHE A 530 -21.52 12.08 6.68
CA PHE A 530 -21.79 11.60 8.04
C PHE A 530 -20.94 12.29 9.12
N HIS A 531 -19.63 12.48 8.87
CA HIS A 531 -18.73 13.17 9.80
C HIS A 531 -18.42 14.62 9.43
N ILE A 532 -18.75 15.06 8.21
CA ILE A 532 -18.37 16.39 7.70
C ILE A 532 -19.51 17.39 7.84
N GLU A 533 -20.72 17.04 7.40
CA GLU A 533 -21.88 17.93 7.36
C GLU A 533 -23.15 17.14 7.69
N ILE A 534 -23.62 17.25 8.93
CA ILE A 534 -24.70 16.40 9.48
C ILE A 534 -26.04 16.67 8.78
N ASN A 535 -26.27 17.90 8.30
CA ASN A 535 -27.52 18.22 7.65
C ASN A 535 -27.61 17.60 6.25
N ALA A 536 -26.52 17.60 5.48
CA ALA A 536 -26.41 16.89 4.22
C ALA A 536 -26.57 15.38 4.43
N TRP A 537 -26.00 14.82 5.50
CA TRP A 537 -26.18 13.41 5.85
C TRP A 537 -27.66 13.00 5.93
N ILE A 538 -28.48 13.73 6.70
CA ILE A 538 -29.90 13.37 6.86
C ILE A 538 -30.69 13.58 5.56
N ASN A 539 -30.32 14.56 4.73
CA ASN A 539 -30.96 14.78 3.43
C ASN A 539 -30.68 13.63 2.46
N TYR A 540 -29.42 13.18 2.34
CA TYR A 540 -29.08 12.04 1.50
C TYR A 540 -29.65 10.72 2.03
N THR A 541 -29.71 10.55 3.35
CA THR A 541 -30.32 9.37 3.99
C THR A 541 -31.82 9.32 3.72
N ASP A 542 -32.53 10.45 3.80
CA ASP A 542 -33.96 10.53 3.50
C ASP A 542 -34.26 10.29 2.02
N ALA A 543 -33.43 10.80 1.11
CA ALA A 543 -33.56 10.51 -0.32
C ALA A 543 -33.29 9.02 -0.64
N PHE A 544 -32.33 8.39 0.05
CA PHE A 544 -32.13 6.94 -0.05
C PHE A 544 -33.37 6.17 0.44
N LEU A 545 -33.95 6.58 1.57
CA LEU A 545 -35.18 5.99 2.10
C LEU A 545 -36.36 6.11 1.14
N ASP A 546 -36.46 7.22 0.41
CA ASP A 546 -37.51 7.41 -0.59
C ASP A 546 -37.54 6.27 -1.60
N ILE A 547 -36.38 5.91 -2.15
CA ILE A 547 -36.24 4.79 -3.09
C ILE A 547 -36.61 3.48 -2.40
N VAL A 548 -36.04 3.21 -1.22
CA VAL A 548 -36.25 1.97 -0.47
C VAL A 548 -37.74 1.73 -0.16
N ILE A 549 -38.45 2.76 0.29
CA ILE A 549 -39.87 2.66 0.65
C ILE A 549 -40.73 2.43 -0.59
N ARG A 550 -40.43 3.08 -1.71
CA ARG A 550 -41.16 2.87 -2.96
C ARG A 550 -40.99 1.44 -3.48
N GLU A 551 -39.77 0.93 -3.51
CA GLU A 551 -39.52 -0.45 -3.94
C GLU A 551 -40.16 -1.46 -2.99
N PHE A 552 -40.18 -1.18 -1.68
CA PHE A 552 -40.90 -2.01 -0.71
C PHE A 552 -42.41 -2.05 -0.96
N ILE A 553 -43.04 -0.90 -1.22
CA ILE A 553 -44.47 -0.83 -1.56
C ILE A 553 -44.75 -1.63 -2.84
N LEU A 554 -43.94 -1.46 -3.88
CA LEU A 554 -44.10 -2.20 -5.14
C LEU A 554 -43.96 -3.71 -4.93
N LEU A 555 -42.92 -4.15 -4.21
CA LEU A 555 -42.70 -5.55 -3.86
C LEU A 555 -43.92 -6.17 -3.15
N LEU A 556 -44.49 -5.46 -2.17
CA LEU A 556 -45.67 -5.95 -1.45
C LEU A 556 -46.91 -5.98 -2.34
N LYS A 557 -47.11 -4.98 -3.21
CA LYS A 557 -48.25 -4.97 -4.15
C LYS A 557 -48.18 -6.15 -5.12
N ASP A 558 -47.00 -6.48 -5.62
CA ASP A 558 -46.76 -7.65 -6.48
C ASP A 558 -47.01 -8.98 -5.73
N ASN A 559 -46.98 -8.97 -4.41
CA ASN A 559 -47.23 -10.12 -3.53
C ASN A 559 -48.60 -10.07 -2.82
N GLY A 560 -49.58 -9.36 -3.40
CA GLY A 560 -50.99 -9.45 -2.98
C GLY A 560 -51.48 -8.36 -2.02
N PHE A 561 -50.65 -7.38 -1.67
CA PHE A 561 -51.05 -6.25 -0.83
C PHE A 561 -51.67 -5.11 -1.65
N SER A 562 -52.78 -5.38 -2.33
CA SER A 562 -53.43 -4.45 -3.28
C SER A 562 -53.92 -3.13 -2.66
N ARG A 563 -54.19 -3.11 -1.35
CA ARG A 563 -54.67 -1.92 -0.61
C ARG A 563 -53.58 -0.88 -0.32
N LEU A 564 -52.31 -1.17 -0.62
CA LEU A 564 -51.21 -0.22 -0.41
C LEU A 564 -51.25 0.94 -1.43
N PRO A 565 -50.74 2.13 -1.05
CA PRO A 565 -50.82 3.33 -1.87
C PRO A 565 -50.05 3.13 -3.19
N ASN A 566 -50.46 3.86 -4.23
CA ASN A 566 -49.63 3.97 -5.43
C ASN A 566 -48.44 4.89 -5.16
N THR A 567 -47.29 4.56 -5.74
CA THR A 567 -46.08 5.40 -5.66
C THR A 567 -46.09 6.54 -6.68
N THR A 568 -47.05 6.52 -7.61
CA THR A 568 -47.30 7.52 -8.64
C THR A 568 -48.80 7.84 -8.74
N ASP A 569 -49.11 9.04 -9.19
CA ASP A 569 -50.47 9.52 -9.48
C ASP A 569 -50.50 10.27 -10.83
N SER A 570 -51.65 10.88 -11.17
CA SER A 570 -51.82 11.65 -12.41
C SER A 570 -50.90 12.87 -12.53
N HIS A 571 -50.30 13.32 -11.43
CA HIS A 571 -49.39 14.46 -11.36
C HIS A 571 -47.92 14.05 -11.25
N GLY A 572 -47.63 12.73 -11.24
CA GLY A 572 -46.29 12.18 -11.24
C GLY A 572 -45.98 11.39 -9.98
N LEU A 573 -44.82 11.68 -9.37
CA LEU A 573 -44.32 10.93 -8.23
C LEU A 573 -44.98 11.42 -6.93
N VAL A 574 -45.62 10.52 -6.17
CA VAL A 574 -46.25 10.87 -4.88
C VAL A 574 -45.17 11.23 -3.86
N ASP A 575 -45.31 12.34 -3.13
CA ASP A 575 -44.34 12.78 -2.10
C ASP A 575 -44.11 11.71 -1.02
N LEU A 576 -42.85 11.53 -0.59
CA LEU A 576 -42.49 10.55 0.44
C LEU A 576 -43.26 10.76 1.75
N GLY A 577 -43.46 12.01 2.15
CA GLY A 577 -44.23 12.35 3.35
C GLY A 577 -45.67 11.85 3.25
N VAL A 578 -46.29 11.93 2.07
CA VAL A 578 -47.64 11.39 1.82
C VAL A 578 -47.66 9.88 1.95
N LEU A 579 -46.71 9.17 1.33
CA LEU A 579 -46.59 7.71 1.44
C LEU A 579 -46.40 7.26 2.88
N LEU A 580 -45.51 7.94 3.62
CA LEU A 580 -45.27 7.64 5.03
C LEU A 580 -46.52 7.87 5.88
N HIS A 581 -47.40 8.81 5.53
CA HIS A 581 -48.65 9.08 6.25
C HIS A 581 -49.83 8.19 5.84
N ASP A 582 -49.68 7.32 4.84
CA ASP A 582 -50.74 6.44 4.35
C ASP A 582 -51.30 5.52 5.46
N LYS A 583 -52.62 5.41 5.52
CA LYS A 583 -53.31 4.65 6.57
C LYS A 583 -53.00 3.16 6.48
N ASN A 584 -53.06 2.59 5.28
CA ASN A 584 -52.89 1.15 5.10
C ASN A 584 -51.44 0.74 5.38
N LEU A 585 -50.46 1.49 4.84
CA LEU A 585 -49.04 1.22 5.09
C LEU A 585 -48.70 1.28 6.59
N ARG A 586 -49.27 2.24 7.32
CA ARG A 586 -49.10 2.36 8.78
C ARG A 586 -49.83 1.28 9.57
N THR A 587 -50.99 0.84 9.12
CA THR A 587 -51.72 -0.26 9.76
C THR A 587 -50.98 -1.59 9.61
N PHE A 588 -50.42 -1.86 8.43
CA PHE A 588 -49.66 -3.08 8.19
C PHE A 588 -48.28 -3.05 8.87
N PHE A 589 -47.59 -1.89 8.89
CA PHE A 589 -46.19 -1.80 9.36
C PHE A 589 -45.94 -0.60 10.31
N PRO A 590 -46.61 -0.50 11.47
CA PRO A 590 -46.60 0.70 12.30
C PRO A 590 -45.21 1.05 12.87
N GLY A 591 -44.47 0.06 13.39
CA GLY A 591 -43.17 0.27 14.03
C GLY A 591 -42.09 0.77 13.07
N MET A 592 -42.07 0.23 11.85
CA MET A 592 -41.14 0.59 10.79
C MET A 592 -41.38 2.02 10.30
N ILE A 593 -42.64 2.35 9.99
CA ILE A 593 -43.01 3.63 9.37
C ILE A 593 -42.86 4.81 10.34
N ASP A 594 -43.11 4.63 11.64
CA ASP A 594 -42.93 5.69 12.65
C ASP A 594 -41.48 6.21 12.70
N GLY A 595 -40.50 5.31 12.62
CA GLY A 595 -39.09 5.72 12.61
C GLY A 595 -38.69 6.49 11.35
N PHE A 596 -39.17 6.07 10.17
CA PHE A 596 -38.93 6.81 8.92
C PHE A 596 -39.63 8.18 8.92
N GLN A 597 -40.85 8.27 9.45
CA GLN A 597 -41.55 9.55 9.64
C GLN A 597 -40.77 10.52 10.52
N LYS A 598 -40.21 10.04 11.64
CA LYS A 598 -39.39 10.85 12.55
C LYS A 598 -38.18 11.43 11.83
N LEU A 599 -37.48 10.61 11.05
CA LEU A 599 -36.31 11.04 10.26
C LEU A 599 -36.72 12.04 9.18
N HIS A 600 -37.75 11.73 8.39
CA HIS A 600 -38.25 12.60 7.33
C HIS A 600 -38.73 13.96 7.86
N LYS A 601 -39.49 13.97 8.96
CA LYS A 601 -39.94 15.19 9.62
C LYS A 601 -38.75 16.04 10.09
N ARG A 602 -37.72 15.41 10.67
CA ARG A 602 -36.51 16.14 11.09
C ARG A 602 -35.74 16.70 9.91
N ARG A 603 -35.60 15.94 8.82
CA ARG A 603 -34.96 16.39 7.57
C ARG A 603 -35.56 17.72 7.11
N ARG A 604 -36.89 17.81 7.07
CA ARG A 604 -37.62 19.02 6.65
C ARG A 604 -37.35 20.26 7.50
N THR A 605 -36.94 20.09 8.76
CA THR A 605 -36.62 21.18 9.68
C THR A 605 -35.12 21.49 9.76
N THR A 606 -34.34 21.02 8.77
CA THR A 606 -32.90 21.33 8.63
C THR A 606 -32.66 22.55 7.72
N PRO A 607 -31.59 23.33 7.98
CA PRO A 607 -31.24 24.48 7.15
C PRO A 607 -30.90 24.13 5.70
N THR A 608 -30.41 22.91 5.44
CA THR A 608 -30.12 22.42 4.08
C THR A 608 -31.37 22.07 3.29
N SER A 609 -32.52 21.87 3.96
CA SER A 609 -33.81 21.69 3.28
C SER A 609 -34.47 23.03 2.96
N HIS A 610 -34.71 23.88 3.97
CA HIS A 610 -35.30 25.22 3.83
C HIS A 610 -34.82 26.11 4.98
N ALA A 611 -34.81 27.44 4.81
CA ALA A 611 -34.43 28.37 5.88
C ALA A 611 -35.49 28.47 7.01
N PHE A 612 -36.75 28.18 6.68
CA PHE A 612 -37.88 28.23 7.60
C PHE A 612 -38.77 27.00 7.40
N ASP A 613 -39.39 26.53 8.48
CA ASP A 613 -40.39 25.47 8.42
C ASP A 613 -41.66 25.97 7.71
N LYS A 614 -42.12 25.21 6.71
CA LYS A 614 -43.23 25.61 5.83
C LYS A 614 -44.59 25.74 6.53
N LYS A 615 -44.78 25.12 7.70
CA LYS A 615 -46.06 25.14 8.43
C LYS A 615 -46.05 26.12 9.60
N THR A 616 -44.92 26.23 10.29
CA THR A 616 -44.80 27.00 11.54
C THR A 616 -44.06 28.33 11.37
N PHE A 617 -43.45 28.58 10.20
CA PHE A 617 -42.59 29.74 9.92
C PHE A 617 -41.37 29.87 10.86
N ALA A 618 -41.11 28.88 11.70
CA ALA A 618 -39.98 28.87 12.61
C ALA A 618 -38.66 28.68 11.83
N LYS A 619 -37.58 29.34 12.29
CA LYS A 619 -36.23 29.13 11.76
C LYS A 619 -35.82 27.66 11.94
N THR A 620 -35.35 27.04 10.86
CA THR A 620 -34.81 25.68 10.91
C THR A 620 -33.54 25.61 11.75
N LYS A 621 -33.29 24.47 12.39
CA LYS A 621 -32.13 24.27 13.26
C LYS A 621 -31.25 23.14 12.74
N SER A 622 -29.94 23.37 12.75
CA SER A 622 -28.94 22.35 12.43
C SER A 622 -29.06 21.14 13.34
N LEU A 623 -28.78 19.95 12.82
CA LEU A 623 -28.71 18.74 13.65
C LEU A 623 -27.51 18.78 14.59
N THR A 624 -27.72 18.31 15.82
CA THR A 624 -26.62 18.00 16.75
C THR A 624 -26.10 16.57 16.53
N ARG A 625 -24.90 16.29 17.06
CA ARG A 625 -24.33 14.93 17.04
C ARG A 625 -25.12 13.93 17.88
N GLU A 626 -25.76 14.40 18.94
CA GLU A 626 -26.62 13.58 19.80
C GLU A 626 -27.91 13.21 19.06
N GLU A 627 -28.54 14.18 18.40
CA GLU A 627 -29.67 13.91 17.49
C GLU A 627 -29.28 12.91 16.40
N GLN A 628 -28.11 13.08 15.76
CA GLN A 628 -27.63 12.14 14.74
C GLN A 628 -27.56 10.70 15.27
N LYS A 629 -27.01 10.47 16.47
CA LYS A 629 -26.95 9.13 17.08
C LYS A 629 -28.35 8.52 17.29
N ASN A 630 -29.30 9.32 17.76
CA ASN A 630 -30.67 8.89 17.98
C ASN A 630 -31.38 8.55 16.66
N TYR A 631 -31.20 9.36 15.63
CA TYR A 631 -31.75 9.10 14.30
C TYR A 631 -31.08 7.91 13.60
N VAL A 632 -29.79 7.66 13.82
CA VAL A 632 -29.13 6.43 13.35
C VAL A 632 -29.77 5.20 14.01
N SER A 633 -29.95 5.19 15.34
CA SER A 633 -30.63 4.08 16.02
C SER A 633 -32.05 3.86 15.48
N THR A 634 -32.80 4.95 15.29
CA THR A 634 -34.16 4.91 14.73
C THR A 634 -34.16 4.35 13.30
N PHE A 635 -33.25 4.82 12.46
CA PHE A 635 -33.07 4.36 11.08
C PHE A 635 -32.74 2.87 11.02
N ASN A 636 -31.80 2.40 11.86
CA ASN A 636 -31.39 0.99 11.90
C ASN A 636 -32.56 0.08 12.25
N ASN A 637 -33.32 0.43 13.29
CA ASN A 637 -34.45 -0.37 13.75
C ASN A 637 -35.55 -0.46 12.69
N SER A 638 -35.93 0.67 12.10
CA SER A 638 -36.94 0.70 11.04
C SER A 638 -36.47 -0.03 9.79
N LEU A 639 -35.22 0.18 9.36
CA LEU A 639 -34.69 -0.45 8.16
C LEU A 639 -34.55 -1.96 8.33
N ASN A 640 -34.10 -2.46 9.48
CA ASN A 640 -34.04 -3.90 9.74
C ASN A 640 -35.44 -4.54 9.72
N GLN A 641 -36.46 -3.88 10.25
CA GLN A 641 -37.84 -4.37 10.15
C GLN A 641 -38.31 -4.41 8.70
N LEU A 642 -38.01 -3.37 7.90
CA LEU A 642 -38.35 -3.32 6.47
C LEU A 642 -37.73 -4.47 5.72
N LEU A 643 -36.43 -4.67 5.90
CA LEU A 643 -35.67 -5.67 5.18
C LEU A 643 -36.06 -7.09 5.60
N ALA A 644 -36.36 -7.33 6.88
CA ALA A 644 -36.88 -8.61 7.35
C ALA A 644 -38.25 -8.95 6.73
N GLU A 645 -39.10 -7.95 6.48
CA GLU A 645 -40.37 -8.16 5.78
C GLU A 645 -40.15 -8.35 4.28
N ALA A 646 -39.31 -7.53 3.65
CA ALA A 646 -39.00 -7.63 2.23
C ALA A 646 -38.40 -8.99 1.86
N ASP A 647 -37.52 -9.53 2.71
CA ASP A 647 -36.84 -10.80 2.48
C ASP A 647 -37.80 -11.99 2.33
N LYS A 648 -38.99 -11.93 2.94
CA LYS A 648 -40.04 -12.95 2.80
C LYS A 648 -40.56 -13.08 1.36
N TYR A 649 -40.46 -12.02 0.57
CA TYR A 649 -41.01 -11.94 -0.78
C TYR A 649 -39.95 -11.90 -1.89
N LEU A 650 -38.69 -11.71 -1.52
CA LEU A 650 -37.56 -11.70 -2.45
C LEU A 650 -37.07 -13.13 -2.73
N LYS A 651 -37.48 -13.66 -3.89
CA LYS A 651 -37.05 -14.96 -4.41
C LYS A 651 -35.59 -14.95 -4.87
#